data_AF-A0AAW0D210-F1
#
_entry.id   AF-A0AAW0D210-F1
#
_cell.length_a   1.000
_cell.length_b   1.000
_cell.length_c   1.000
_cell.angle_alpha   90.00
_cell.angle_beta   90.00
_cell.angle_gamma   90.00
#
_symmetry.space_group_name_H-M   'P 1'
#
loop_
_entity.id
_entity.type
_entity.pdbx_description
1 polymer ?
#
loop_
_entity_poly.entity_id
_entity_poly.type
_entity_poly.pdbx_seq_one_letter_code
_entity_poly.pdbx_strand_id
1 'polypeptide(L)'
;MALLQFLLSLSILVVIGHAQFQPSAVPLLVRSPYFNSWVAPNASASQPQFWGGNRTLGWNGFIRVDGSVYSWMGSAFNDFNDGDLKFDLGPDKDKAPAKVEGVTITPTRTIYSLSAGPMRFNFTFLSPIEPNNLVLQSFPFGYVYVDAISSDGNTHSVQIYSDLSGEWLSDDSSDTISWGTQISASMVFHSAERMPSDKLANTYMAQDGILYHATLASADMTWQTGNKDSLQSWFLTQGSLNLTQDTQFRRIDDQSPVFAFANDLGTISATSQPVLWAIGYARAPVVRYTNSEELQPYWTTKYSRIDDAIQAFLNDFPSAKARAESLDDRILSEARTVSPDYADLVSLSARQTFGGVETTVSPSGSAWMFMKDVGTTGRVNPVEIIYASFPAYLYINATWCRYLLEPLFEYQKSSLYTINYAAPDLGVNYPIAQGGSANLLRSIEDSGSMLIMTWAHARFSGDQSILNTYFDTLKKWTDYLISTNALATSGYQDADGLTATNLTNLALKGIIGVRAMAEISHTLGRGDDTVKYQNQAATWIKQWEQSANVNGHLVSSYNSGGSWGMIYNLFADKLLGMNLVSREIYDAQDRFYNSLVQSGNKFGLPFDSSVNVAKSHWTMLTAATANAVSARDSLLRGVYAKAVDISQFTPFPSTYNTQDGEALTGWASPAQGAAFGLLAMGIKSRLVGLSGNTIFGSEKKSIGAQVGIGVGVGVASLVLIALGFLLWRRRKNHTHARGLSQKESKMATFFRFGRGPNDSIEETLADNCIEPYTTQKSQLQNQPSSPHASRKRYRPDRKVPRKIGEQTDLEAASNSRRDVPPRSGEVVPPSSSAGARSAYSNFTHDVSSLRNAVEHLRRNILELQSRVYGPPPSYRTTPSSRT
;
A
#
# COMPACT_ATOMS: atom_id res chain seq x y z
N MET A 1 14.47 9.61 -37.07
CA MET A 1 13.81 8.84 -35.99
C MET A 1 14.75 8.55 -34.82
N ALA A 2 15.94 7.98 -35.03
CA ALA A 2 16.89 7.70 -33.93
C ALA A 2 17.13 8.87 -32.95
N LEU A 3 17.35 10.10 -33.44
CA LEU A 3 17.51 11.29 -32.58
C LEU A 3 16.25 11.62 -31.75
N LEU A 4 15.06 11.27 -32.24
CA LEU A 4 13.79 11.48 -31.53
C LEU A 4 13.55 10.42 -30.46
N GLN A 5 13.97 9.17 -30.72
CA GLN A 5 14.02 8.12 -29.69
C GLN A 5 15.06 8.45 -28.61
N PHE A 6 16.22 8.99 -28.99
CA PHE A 6 17.27 9.42 -28.05
C PHE A 6 16.80 10.58 -27.14
N LEU A 7 16.02 11.53 -27.69
CA LEU A 7 15.40 12.61 -26.90
C LEU A 7 14.22 12.12 -26.04
N LEU A 8 13.47 11.12 -26.49
CA LEU A 8 12.45 10.46 -25.66
C LEU A 8 13.08 9.69 -24.49
N SER A 9 14.22 9.00 -24.68
CA SER A 9 14.96 8.39 -23.57
C SER A 9 15.60 9.40 -22.61
N LEU A 10 15.92 10.62 -23.05
CA LEU A 10 16.41 11.70 -22.18
C LEU A 10 15.32 12.32 -21.28
N SER A 11 14.04 11.97 -21.46
CA SER A 11 12.93 12.62 -20.75
C SER A 11 12.77 12.21 -19.27
N ILE A 12 13.65 11.34 -18.74
CA ILE A 12 13.52 10.73 -17.40
C ILE A 12 14.51 11.31 -16.36
N LEU A 13 15.48 12.15 -16.74
CA LEU A 13 16.44 12.77 -15.81
C LEU A 13 16.41 14.30 -15.81
N VAL A 14 15.26 14.87 -15.39
CA VAL A 14 15.21 16.23 -14.83
C VAL A 14 14.95 16.12 -13.33
N VAL A 15 16.03 16.12 -12.54
CA VAL A 15 15.94 16.24 -11.09
C VAL A 15 15.52 17.67 -10.74
N ILE A 16 14.21 17.91 -10.60
CA ILE A 16 13.71 19.11 -9.93
C ILE A 16 14.04 18.96 -8.45
N GLY A 17 14.97 19.79 -7.95
CA GLY A 17 15.49 19.74 -6.59
C GLY A 17 14.46 20.07 -5.50
N HIS A 18 13.51 19.16 -5.28
CA HIS A 18 12.86 18.98 -4.00
C HIS A 18 13.79 18.15 -3.10
N ALA A 19 13.69 18.32 -1.78
CA ALA A 19 14.34 17.38 -0.86
C ALA A 19 13.80 15.97 -1.15
N GLN A 20 14.70 15.02 -1.39
CA GLN A 20 14.31 13.66 -1.76
C GLN A 20 13.50 13.02 -0.61
N PHE A 21 12.34 12.45 -0.95
CA PHE A 21 11.54 11.71 0.02
C PHE A 21 12.31 10.49 0.52
N GLN A 22 12.64 10.49 1.82
CA GLN A 22 13.43 9.45 2.48
C GLN A 22 12.66 8.94 3.71
N PRO A 23 11.85 7.88 3.58
CA PRO A 23 11.13 7.30 4.70
C PRO A 23 12.03 6.44 5.58
N SER A 24 11.63 6.23 6.83
CA SER A 24 12.32 5.39 7.82
C SER A 24 12.68 3.98 7.32
N ALA A 25 11.83 3.40 6.48
CA ALA A 25 12.07 2.16 5.76
C ALA A 25 11.47 2.26 4.35
N VAL A 26 12.27 1.96 3.34
CA VAL A 26 11.90 1.98 1.92
C VAL A 26 11.37 0.59 1.53
N PRO A 27 10.13 0.46 1.02
CA PRO A 27 9.61 -0.83 0.56
C PRO A 27 10.31 -1.27 -0.72
N LEU A 28 10.77 -2.52 -0.78
CA LEU A 28 11.32 -3.15 -1.98
C LEU A 28 10.23 -3.97 -2.67
N LEU A 29 10.15 -5.27 -2.38
CA LEU A 29 9.10 -6.17 -2.86
C LEU A 29 8.11 -6.44 -1.73
N VAL A 30 6.87 -5.98 -1.93
CA VAL A 30 5.77 -6.04 -0.94
C VAL A 30 4.50 -6.43 -1.69
N ARG A 31 4.10 -7.69 -1.57
CA ARG A 31 3.02 -8.33 -2.37
C ARG A 31 2.00 -9.12 -1.54
N SER A 32 2.39 -9.61 -0.36
CA SER A 32 1.52 -10.32 0.59
C SER A 32 2.05 -10.17 2.02
N PRO A 33 1.31 -10.57 3.08
CA PRO A 33 1.77 -10.42 4.46
C PRO A 33 3.10 -11.12 4.76
N TYR A 34 3.45 -12.11 3.94
CA TYR A 34 4.66 -12.93 4.05
C TYR A 34 5.68 -12.70 2.92
N PHE A 35 5.32 -12.02 1.83
CA PHE A 35 6.28 -11.55 0.81
C PHE A 35 6.42 -10.03 0.89
N ASN A 36 7.30 -9.57 1.79
CA ASN A 36 7.26 -8.21 2.32
C ASN A 36 8.64 -7.75 2.84
N SER A 37 9.38 -7.02 2.01
CA SER A 37 10.79 -6.64 2.19
C SER A 37 11.01 -5.13 2.17
N TRP A 38 11.90 -4.65 3.05
CA TRP A 38 12.19 -3.24 3.29
C TRP A 38 13.69 -3.00 3.43
N VAL A 39 14.15 -1.78 3.21
CA VAL A 39 15.56 -1.40 3.39
C VAL A 39 15.70 0.01 3.96
N ALA A 40 16.80 0.32 4.65
CA ALA A 40 17.00 1.66 5.22
C ALA A 40 17.23 2.72 4.11
N PRO A 41 16.78 3.97 4.28
CA PRO A 41 16.78 4.98 3.22
C PRO A 41 18.17 5.36 2.68
N ASN A 42 19.21 5.29 3.52
CA ASN A 42 20.58 5.69 3.19
C ASN A 42 21.50 4.49 2.91
N ALA A 43 20.94 3.31 2.66
CA ALA A 43 21.69 2.08 2.43
C ALA A 43 22.29 2.00 1.02
N SER A 44 23.51 2.49 0.85
CA SER A 44 24.42 1.83 -0.10
C SER A 44 24.73 0.44 0.46
N ALA A 45 24.24 -0.61 -0.20
CA ALA A 45 24.56 -1.99 0.13
C ALA A 45 24.26 -2.40 1.60
N SER A 46 23.04 -2.18 2.10
CA SER A 46 22.58 -2.88 3.33
C SER A 46 21.81 -4.14 2.96
N GLN A 47 21.68 -5.07 3.91
CA GLN A 47 20.72 -6.16 3.79
C GLN A 47 19.28 -5.60 3.87
N PRO A 48 18.33 -6.12 3.08
CA PRO A 48 16.91 -5.93 3.32
C PRO A 48 16.46 -6.59 4.62
N GLN A 49 15.32 -6.15 5.15
CA GLN A 49 14.68 -6.73 6.33
C GLN A 49 13.21 -7.03 6.06
N PHE A 50 12.71 -8.06 6.74
CA PHE A 50 11.29 -8.33 6.85
C PHE A 50 10.62 -7.32 7.78
N TRP A 51 9.32 -7.06 7.61
CA TRP A 51 8.63 -6.02 8.39
C TRP A 51 8.57 -6.26 9.90
N GLY A 52 8.72 -7.52 10.34
CA GLY A 52 8.63 -7.91 11.74
C GLY A 52 9.99 -8.31 12.32
N GLY A 53 10.39 -7.65 13.42
CA GLY A 53 11.39 -8.16 14.36
C GLY A 53 12.86 -8.06 13.94
N ASN A 54 13.26 -7.01 13.22
CA ASN A 54 14.65 -6.77 12.74
C ASN A 54 15.26 -7.99 12.02
N ARG A 55 14.44 -8.75 11.27
CA ARG A 55 14.88 -9.97 10.59
C ARG A 55 15.47 -9.63 9.23
N THR A 56 16.77 -9.84 9.07
CA THR A 56 17.46 -9.77 7.79
C THR A 56 16.86 -10.77 6.79
N LEU A 57 16.57 -10.30 5.59
CA LEU A 57 16.28 -11.13 4.42
C LEU A 57 17.55 -11.16 3.59
N GLY A 58 18.20 -12.32 3.50
CA GLY A 58 19.47 -12.47 2.80
C GLY A 58 19.34 -12.20 1.31
N TRP A 59 19.95 -11.10 0.84
CA TRP A 59 19.95 -10.67 -0.54
C TRP A 59 21.22 -9.86 -0.80
N ASN A 60 22.10 -10.37 -1.67
CA ASN A 60 23.33 -9.66 -2.04
C ASN A 60 23.33 -9.39 -3.55
N GLY A 61 24.03 -8.33 -3.95
CA GLY A 61 24.06 -7.89 -5.33
C GLY A 61 25.33 -7.13 -5.66
N PHE A 62 25.93 -7.48 -6.81
CA PHE A 62 27.17 -6.87 -7.29
C PHE A 62 27.04 -6.39 -8.74
N ILE A 63 27.83 -5.38 -9.07
CA ILE A 63 28.05 -4.83 -10.40
C ILE A 63 29.55 -4.94 -10.67
N ARG A 64 29.93 -5.31 -11.89
CA ARG A 64 31.30 -5.12 -12.38
C ARG A 64 31.29 -4.11 -13.51
N VAL A 65 32.25 -3.19 -13.50
CA VAL A 65 32.46 -2.19 -14.55
C VAL A 65 33.95 -2.13 -14.86
N ASP A 66 34.34 -2.50 -16.07
CA ASP A 66 35.73 -2.61 -16.54
C ASP A 66 36.64 -3.43 -15.59
N GLY A 67 36.05 -4.44 -14.93
CA GLY A 67 36.71 -5.32 -13.96
C GLY A 67 36.66 -4.85 -12.50
N SER A 68 36.45 -3.55 -12.24
CA SER A 68 36.18 -3.02 -10.90
C SER A 68 34.81 -3.47 -10.39
N VAL A 69 34.64 -3.57 -9.08
CA VAL A 69 33.50 -4.20 -8.40
C VAL A 69 32.74 -3.21 -7.52
N TYR A 70 31.42 -3.23 -7.60
CA TYR A 70 30.55 -2.39 -6.77
C TYR A 70 29.38 -3.19 -6.17
N SER A 71 29.13 -3.12 -4.86
CA SER A 71 27.94 -3.76 -4.25
C SER A 71 26.72 -2.85 -4.34
N TRP A 72 25.59 -3.38 -4.85
CA TRP A 72 24.33 -2.64 -4.96
C TRP A 72 23.28 -3.05 -3.92
N MET A 73 23.41 -4.25 -3.35
CA MET A 73 22.55 -4.78 -2.28
C MET A 73 23.37 -5.69 -1.36
N GLY A 74 23.02 -5.74 -0.08
CA GLY A 74 23.67 -6.61 0.90
C GLY A 74 25.01 -6.08 1.41
N SER A 75 25.33 -6.41 2.66
CA SER A 75 26.45 -5.82 3.44
C SER A 75 27.86 -6.29 3.07
N ALA A 76 28.05 -6.90 1.90
CA ALA A 76 29.24 -7.67 1.54
C ALA A 76 30.58 -6.89 1.50
N PHE A 77 30.57 -5.55 1.54
CA PHE A 77 31.79 -4.72 1.63
C PHE A 77 31.79 -3.74 2.83
N ASN A 78 30.82 -3.85 3.74
CA ASN A 78 30.62 -2.83 4.79
C ASN A 78 31.46 -3.09 6.05
N ASP A 79 31.91 -4.32 6.27
CA ASP A 79 32.97 -4.59 7.25
C ASP A 79 34.33 -4.38 6.59
N PHE A 80 35.00 -3.27 6.95
CA PHE A 80 36.41 -3.03 6.55
C PHE A 80 37.40 -4.03 7.19
N ASN A 81 36.90 -5.02 7.94
CA ASN A 81 37.61 -6.16 8.49
C ASN A 81 37.17 -7.50 7.85
N ASP A 82 36.40 -7.50 6.75
CA ASP A 82 35.80 -8.72 6.17
C ASP A 82 36.83 -9.84 6.00
N GLY A 83 36.63 -10.88 6.81
CA GLY A 83 37.52 -12.02 6.93
C GLY A 83 37.18 -13.17 5.98
N ASP A 84 36.06 -13.10 5.25
CA ASP A 84 35.48 -14.25 4.57
C ASP A 84 35.52 -14.10 3.03
N LEU A 85 35.17 -12.94 2.45
CA LEU A 85 35.30 -12.71 0.99
C LEU A 85 36.75 -12.37 0.58
N LYS A 86 37.60 -13.38 0.47
CA LYS A 86 39.01 -13.26 0.05
C LYS A 86 39.18 -13.37 -1.47
N PHE A 87 39.13 -12.23 -2.14
CA PHE A 87 39.40 -12.11 -3.58
C PHE A 87 40.39 -10.97 -3.89
N ASP A 88 41.16 -11.14 -4.95
CA ASP A 88 42.05 -10.15 -5.55
C ASP A 88 41.55 -9.83 -6.96
N LEU A 89 41.43 -8.54 -7.29
CA LEU A 89 41.01 -8.06 -8.60
C LEU A 89 42.20 -7.67 -9.49
N GLY A 90 43.42 -7.75 -8.95
CA GLY A 90 44.64 -7.23 -9.57
C GLY A 90 44.84 -5.73 -9.29
N PRO A 91 46.00 -5.18 -9.72
CA PRO A 91 46.26 -3.75 -9.62
C PRO A 91 45.26 -2.93 -10.46
N ASP A 92 45.04 -1.68 -10.05
CA ASP A 92 44.20 -0.70 -10.75
C ASP A 92 42.70 -1.04 -10.86
N LYS A 93 42.17 -1.87 -9.94
CA LYS A 93 40.73 -2.19 -9.81
C LYS A 93 40.17 -1.83 -8.45
N ASP A 94 39.02 -1.16 -8.46
CA ASP A 94 38.31 -0.75 -7.24
C ASP A 94 37.40 -1.86 -6.72
N LYS A 95 37.23 -1.91 -5.39
CA LYS A 95 36.07 -2.55 -4.74
C LYS A 95 35.43 -1.58 -3.74
N ALA A 96 34.14 -1.32 -3.88
CA ALA A 96 33.40 -0.36 -3.03
C ALA A 96 31.88 -0.64 -3.03
N PRO A 97 31.10 -0.06 -2.11
CA PRO A 97 29.66 0.08 -2.32
C PRO A 97 29.35 0.96 -3.53
N ALA A 98 28.31 0.64 -4.30
CA ALA A 98 27.79 1.52 -5.34
C ALA A 98 27.19 2.78 -4.68
N LYS A 99 27.48 3.95 -5.25
CA LYS A 99 27.03 5.23 -4.69
C LYS A 99 25.57 5.46 -5.04
N VAL A 100 24.71 5.57 -4.02
CA VAL A 100 23.31 5.98 -4.20
C VAL A 100 23.26 7.46 -4.56
N GLU A 101 22.80 7.78 -5.76
CA GLU A 101 22.55 9.15 -6.24
C GLU A 101 21.13 9.62 -5.92
N GLY A 102 20.18 8.68 -5.82
CA GLY A 102 18.82 8.98 -5.40
C GLY A 102 17.91 7.76 -5.30
N VAL A 103 16.79 7.95 -4.61
CA VAL A 103 15.71 6.96 -4.45
C VAL A 103 14.39 7.64 -4.81
N THR A 104 13.65 7.04 -5.75
CA THR A 104 12.29 7.46 -6.10
C THR A 104 11.31 6.40 -5.64
N ILE A 105 10.29 6.79 -4.87
CA ILE A 105 9.22 5.91 -4.41
C ILE A 105 7.92 6.34 -5.08
N THR A 106 7.26 5.43 -5.77
CA THR A 106 5.93 5.60 -6.36
C THR A 106 4.97 4.61 -5.71
N PRO A 107 3.65 4.65 -6.00
CA PRO A 107 2.70 3.67 -5.46
C PRO A 107 3.02 2.20 -5.75
N THR A 108 3.60 1.87 -6.91
CA THR A 108 3.95 0.48 -7.31
C THR A 108 5.45 0.17 -7.32
N ARG A 109 6.33 1.18 -7.38
CA ARG A 109 7.78 1.00 -7.57
C ARG A 109 8.64 1.70 -6.52
N THR A 110 9.84 1.16 -6.33
CA THR A 110 11.00 1.86 -5.76
C THR A 110 12.12 1.82 -6.78
N ILE A 111 12.76 2.95 -7.05
CA ILE A 111 13.83 3.08 -8.04
C ILE A 111 15.07 3.64 -7.32
N TYR A 112 16.15 2.86 -7.28
CA TYR A 112 17.46 3.30 -6.81
C TYR A 112 18.32 3.70 -8.00
N SER A 113 18.67 4.99 -8.10
CA SER A 113 19.66 5.49 -9.05
C SER A 113 21.03 5.41 -8.41
N LEU A 114 21.93 4.62 -8.99
CA LEU A 114 23.27 4.30 -8.47
C LEU A 114 24.35 4.72 -9.47
N SER A 115 25.53 5.09 -8.96
CA SER A 115 26.77 5.23 -9.74
C SER A 115 27.76 4.13 -9.33
N ALA A 116 28.35 3.47 -10.33
CA ALA A 116 29.37 2.44 -10.17
C ALA A 116 30.45 2.66 -11.26
N GLY A 117 31.58 3.24 -10.84
CA GLY A 117 32.62 3.70 -11.77
C GLY A 117 32.05 4.72 -12.79
N PRO A 118 32.37 4.58 -14.10
CA PRO A 118 31.85 5.44 -15.16
C PRO A 118 30.39 5.14 -15.58
N MET A 119 29.72 4.15 -14.97
CA MET A 119 28.35 3.75 -15.31
C MET A 119 27.33 4.18 -14.25
N ARG A 120 26.13 4.55 -14.71
CA ARG A 120 24.93 4.76 -13.88
C ARG A 120 23.93 3.64 -14.09
N PHE A 121 23.25 3.25 -13.02
CA PHE A 121 22.28 2.16 -12.98
C PHE A 121 20.98 2.60 -12.31
N ASN A 122 19.85 2.14 -12.81
CA ASN A 122 18.55 2.28 -12.14
C ASN A 122 18.04 0.89 -11.75
N PHE A 123 18.17 0.52 -10.48
CA PHE A 123 17.59 -0.69 -9.92
C PHE A 123 16.15 -0.42 -9.50
N THR A 124 15.19 -1.01 -10.23
CA THR A 124 13.76 -0.83 -9.96
C THR A 124 13.15 -2.09 -9.37
N PHE A 125 12.54 -1.94 -8.19
CA PHE A 125 11.73 -2.93 -7.52
C PHE A 125 10.26 -2.60 -7.80
N LEU A 126 9.59 -3.46 -8.55
CA LEU A 126 8.18 -3.30 -8.93
C LEU A 126 7.36 -4.37 -8.21
N SER A 127 6.46 -3.93 -7.35
CA SER A 127 5.38 -4.76 -6.82
C SER A 127 4.08 -4.35 -7.51
N PRO A 128 3.59 -5.10 -8.52
CA PRO A 128 2.42 -4.70 -9.28
C PRO A 128 1.19 -4.51 -8.38
N ILE A 129 0.37 -3.51 -8.73
CA ILE A 129 -1.02 -3.40 -8.30
C ILE A 129 -1.83 -3.46 -9.59
N GLU A 130 -2.76 -4.40 -9.69
CA GLU A 130 -3.40 -4.81 -10.95
C GLU A 130 -4.93 -4.66 -10.89
N PRO A 131 -5.48 -3.43 -10.92
CA PRO A 131 -6.85 -3.14 -10.53
C PRO A 131 -7.91 -3.92 -11.33
N ASN A 132 -7.58 -4.25 -12.58
CA ASN A 132 -8.48 -4.85 -13.56
C ASN A 132 -8.26 -6.35 -13.77
N ASN A 133 -7.32 -6.98 -13.06
CA ASN A 133 -6.99 -8.40 -13.27
C ASN A 133 -6.63 -9.10 -11.95
N LEU A 134 -7.60 -9.83 -11.37
CA LEU A 134 -7.43 -10.54 -10.11
C LEU A 134 -6.39 -11.67 -10.17
N VAL A 135 -6.22 -12.32 -11.33
CA VAL A 135 -5.18 -13.34 -11.51
C VAL A 135 -3.82 -12.69 -11.30
N LEU A 136 -3.52 -11.60 -12.02
CA LEU A 136 -2.25 -10.88 -11.87
C LEU A 136 -2.10 -10.21 -10.50
N GLN A 137 -3.17 -9.64 -9.93
CA GLN A 137 -3.15 -9.08 -8.58
C GLN A 137 -2.77 -10.12 -7.53
N SER A 138 -3.17 -11.38 -7.72
CA SER A 138 -2.90 -12.49 -6.80
C SER A 138 -1.56 -13.20 -7.02
N PHE A 139 -0.77 -12.83 -8.03
CA PHE A 139 0.53 -13.47 -8.28
C PHE A 139 1.50 -13.28 -7.10
N PRO A 140 2.18 -14.33 -6.60
CA PRO A 140 3.08 -14.26 -5.46
C PRO A 140 4.46 -13.64 -5.80
N PHE A 141 4.55 -12.88 -6.90
CA PHE A 141 5.80 -12.39 -7.48
C PHE A 141 5.85 -10.86 -7.57
N GLY A 142 7.08 -10.33 -7.56
CA GLY A 142 7.45 -8.96 -7.90
C GLY A 142 8.64 -8.97 -8.88
N TYR A 143 8.83 -7.88 -9.62
CA TYR A 143 9.94 -7.75 -10.56
C TYR A 143 11.06 -6.93 -9.95
N VAL A 144 12.30 -7.29 -10.27
CA VAL A 144 13.49 -6.47 -10.09
C VAL A 144 14.10 -6.30 -11.47
N TYR A 145 14.30 -5.06 -11.91
CA TYR A 145 14.91 -4.82 -13.21
C TYR A 145 15.94 -3.69 -13.18
N VAL A 146 16.93 -3.78 -14.07
CA VAL A 146 18.09 -2.89 -14.08
C VAL A 146 18.32 -2.30 -15.47
N ASP A 147 18.18 -0.99 -15.57
CA ASP A 147 18.61 -0.20 -16.73
C ASP A 147 20.00 0.41 -16.42
N ALA A 148 20.91 0.48 -17.41
CA ALA A 148 22.24 1.07 -17.25
C ALA A 148 22.60 2.04 -18.38
N ILE A 149 23.40 3.07 -18.07
CA ILE A 149 23.88 4.08 -19.03
C ILE A 149 25.26 4.63 -18.62
N SER A 150 26.14 4.85 -19.60
CA SER A 150 27.43 5.53 -19.38
C SER A 150 27.23 6.97 -18.92
N SER A 151 28.08 7.40 -18.00
CA SER A 151 28.10 8.77 -17.47
C SER A 151 29.19 9.65 -18.11
N ASP A 152 30.17 9.06 -18.80
CA ASP A 152 31.27 9.76 -19.49
C ASP A 152 31.10 9.79 -21.04
N GLY A 153 30.17 9.00 -21.58
CA GLY A 153 29.89 8.86 -23.00
C GLY A 153 30.63 7.71 -23.71
N ASN A 154 31.49 6.98 -23.00
CA ASN A 154 32.22 5.83 -23.53
C ASN A 154 31.42 4.52 -23.37
N THR A 155 31.98 3.41 -23.87
CA THR A 155 31.44 2.05 -23.70
C THR A 155 32.28 1.28 -22.69
N HIS A 156 31.62 0.60 -21.76
CA HIS A 156 32.27 -0.13 -20.65
C HIS A 156 31.84 -1.59 -20.62
N SER A 157 32.73 -2.48 -20.17
CA SER A 157 32.39 -3.88 -19.88
C SER A 157 31.55 -3.93 -18.61
N VAL A 158 30.32 -4.46 -18.67
CA VAL A 158 29.39 -4.49 -17.52
C VAL A 158 28.86 -5.89 -17.24
N GLN A 159 28.99 -6.35 -16.00
CA GLN A 159 28.35 -7.57 -15.50
C GLN A 159 27.52 -7.25 -14.25
N ILE A 160 26.38 -7.90 -14.05
CA ILE A 160 25.48 -7.68 -12.90
C ILE A 160 25.10 -9.01 -12.26
N TYR A 161 25.10 -9.07 -10.93
CA TYR A 161 24.81 -10.26 -10.12
C TYR A 161 23.74 -9.97 -9.05
N SER A 162 22.92 -10.98 -8.75
CA SER A 162 22.00 -11.00 -7.61
C SER A 162 21.89 -12.41 -7.03
N ASP A 163 21.89 -12.53 -5.70
CA ASP A 163 21.52 -13.76 -4.99
C ASP A 163 20.47 -13.54 -3.92
N LEU A 164 19.78 -14.63 -3.56
CA LEU A 164 18.94 -14.75 -2.38
C LEU A 164 19.40 -15.97 -1.58
N SER A 165 19.26 -15.96 -0.27
CA SER A 165 19.63 -17.09 0.62
C SER A 165 18.46 -17.56 1.49
N GLY A 166 18.71 -18.57 2.33
CA GLY A 166 17.68 -19.28 3.09
C GLY A 166 16.87 -18.45 4.10
N GLU A 167 17.34 -17.28 4.51
CA GLU A 167 16.70 -16.42 5.51
C GLU A 167 15.30 -15.90 5.12
N TRP A 168 14.91 -16.05 3.86
CA TRP A 168 13.52 -15.80 3.42
C TRP A 168 12.54 -16.91 3.85
N LEU A 169 13.04 -18.09 4.21
CA LEU A 169 12.26 -19.31 4.44
C LEU A 169 11.97 -19.60 5.93
N SER A 170 12.76 -19.02 6.84
CA SER A 170 12.61 -19.23 8.26
C SER A 170 13.17 -18.09 9.11
N ASP A 171 12.58 -17.90 10.29
CA ASP A 171 13.10 -17.02 11.35
C ASP A 171 14.13 -17.71 12.27
N ASP A 172 14.43 -18.99 12.01
CA ASP A 172 15.45 -19.80 12.69
C ASP A 172 16.49 -20.27 11.66
N SER A 173 17.73 -19.79 11.76
CA SER A 173 18.80 -20.14 10.82
C SER A 173 19.27 -21.60 10.95
N SER A 174 18.90 -22.28 12.04
CA SER A 174 19.23 -23.69 12.26
C SER A 174 18.26 -24.65 11.54
N ASP A 175 17.20 -24.14 10.92
CA ASP A 175 16.33 -24.92 10.05
C ASP A 175 17.08 -25.39 8.79
N THR A 176 16.81 -26.64 8.39
CA THR A 176 17.31 -27.21 7.14
C THR A 176 16.41 -26.81 5.98
N ILE A 177 16.98 -26.48 4.82
CA ILE A 177 16.23 -26.14 3.61
C ILE A 177 16.60 -27.06 2.46
N SER A 178 15.65 -27.30 1.56
CA SER A 178 15.85 -27.96 0.27
C SER A 178 15.68 -26.97 -0.87
N TRP A 179 16.30 -27.25 -2.02
CA TRP A 179 16.19 -26.39 -3.19
C TRP A 179 16.36 -27.16 -4.51
N GLY A 180 16.08 -26.49 -5.63
CA GLY A 180 16.33 -27.00 -6.96
C GLY A 180 16.43 -25.89 -7.99
N THR A 181 17.02 -26.20 -9.14
CA THR A 181 17.02 -25.33 -10.32
C THR A 181 16.20 -25.99 -11.43
N GLN A 182 15.30 -25.24 -12.04
CA GLN A 182 14.60 -25.62 -13.26
C GLN A 182 15.16 -24.82 -14.44
N ILE A 183 15.50 -25.53 -15.52
CA ILE A 183 16.18 -24.97 -16.70
C ILE A 183 15.33 -25.29 -17.92
N SER A 184 15.03 -24.27 -18.72
CA SER A 184 14.33 -24.42 -20.00
C SER A 184 14.94 -23.49 -21.05
N ALA A 185 14.52 -23.64 -22.31
CA ALA A 185 14.98 -22.76 -23.39
C ALA A 185 14.50 -21.29 -23.27
N SER A 186 13.52 -21.01 -22.41
CA SER A 186 12.90 -19.68 -22.25
C SER A 186 13.09 -19.04 -20.88
N MET A 187 13.37 -19.84 -19.84
CA MET A 187 13.45 -19.40 -18.45
C MET A 187 14.37 -20.32 -17.63
N VAL A 188 15.06 -19.75 -16.64
CA VAL A 188 15.68 -20.48 -15.54
C VAL A 188 15.11 -19.96 -14.22
N PHE A 189 14.81 -20.86 -13.28
CA PHE A 189 14.47 -20.46 -11.91
C PHE A 189 15.06 -21.38 -10.86
N HIS A 190 15.37 -20.80 -9.71
CA HIS A 190 15.63 -21.51 -8.47
C HIS A 190 14.36 -21.53 -7.62
N SER A 191 14.13 -22.63 -6.93
CA SER A 191 13.09 -22.79 -5.91
C SER A 191 13.70 -23.33 -4.62
N ALA A 192 13.33 -22.79 -3.46
CA ALA A 192 13.81 -23.26 -2.16
C ALA A 192 12.70 -23.26 -1.11
N GLU A 193 12.73 -24.22 -0.19
CA GLU A 193 11.71 -24.40 0.86
C GLU A 193 12.31 -24.96 2.17
N ARG A 194 11.60 -24.78 3.28
CA ARG A 194 11.98 -25.32 4.59
C ARG A 194 11.72 -26.83 4.67
N MET A 195 12.58 -27.58 5.34
CA MET A 195 12.37 -29.00 5.64
C MET A 195 12.12 -29.24 7.15
N PRO A 196 10.98 -29.85 7.54
CA PRO A 196 9.76 -30.06 6.76
C PRO A 196 9.02 -28.73 6.46
N SER A 197 8.22 -28.70 5.40
CA SER A 197 7.46 -27.52 4.95
C SER A 197 6.07 -27.39 5.58
N ASP A 198 5.75 -28.19 6.59
CA ASP A 198 4.43 -28.24 7.27
C ASP A 198 4.25 -27.21 8.40
N LYS A 199 5.30 -26.46 8.74
CA LYS A 199 5.25 -25.43 9.78
C LYS A 199 4.54 -24.18 9.26
N LEU A 200 3.23 -24.13 9.53
CA LEU A 200 2.41 -22.93 9.37
C LEU A 200 3.10 -21.70 9.98
N ALA A 201 2.85 -20.54 9.36
CA ALA A 201 3.51 -19.29 9.68
C ALA A 201 3.62 -18.97 11.18
N ASN A 202 4.79 -18.49 11.58
CA ASN A 202 4.97 -17.84 12.88
C ASN A 202 4.29 -16.46 12.88
N THR A 203 4.32 -15.77 14.02
CA THR A 203 3.68 -14.44 14.21
C THR A 203 4.03 -13.44 13.09
N TYR A 204 5.25 -13.50 12.57
CA TYR A 204 5.79 -12.56 11.58
C TYR A 204 5.87 -13.20 10.18
N MET A 205 6.69 -14.24 10.01
CA MET A 205 7.06 -14.86 8.73
C MET A 205 6.34 -16.21 8.50
N ALA A 206 6.14 -16.54 7.22
CA ALA A 206 5.71 -17.87 6.81
C ALA A 206 6.90 -18.84 6.81
N GLN A 207 6.62 -20.12 7.08
CA GLN A 207 7.56 -21.24 7.04
C GLN A 207 7.01 -22.42 6.20
N ASP A 208 5.86 -22.18 5.54
CA ASP A 208 5.06 -23.10 4.72
C ASP A 208 5.00 -22.67 3.24
N GLY A 209 5.95 -21.82 2.81
CA GLY A 209 6.04 -21.33 1.44
C GLY A 209 7.39 -21.59 0.78
N ILE A 210 7.39 -21.46 -0.54
CA ILE A 210 8.52 -21.70 -1.42
C ILE A 210 9.02 -20.36 -1.97
N LEU A 211 10.30 -20.07 -1.74
CA LEU A 211 11.01 -18.94 -2.35
C LEU A 211 11.34 -19.28 -3.82
N TYR A 212 11.10 -18.33 -4.71
CA TYR A 212 11.48 -18.42 -6.12
C TYR A 212 12.36 -17.23 -6.51
N HIS A 213 13.43 -17.51 -7.24
CA HIS A 213 14.25 -16.52 -7.95
C HIS A 213 14.31 -16.96 -9.41
N ALA A 214 13.86 -16.14 -10.36
CA ALA A 214 13.69 -16.52 -11.76
C ALA A 214 14.14 -15.44 -12.74
N THR A 215 14.54 -15.84 -13.94
CA THR A 215 14.86 -14.94 -15.05
C THR A 215 14.62 -15.61 -16.41
N LEU A 216 14.55 -14.81 -17.47
CA LEU A 216 14.49 -15.32 -18.84
C LEU A 216 15.84 -15.94 -19.22
N ALA A 217 15.80 -17.05 -19.96
CA ALA A 217 17.01 -17.67 -20.46
C ALA A 217 17.62 -16.82 -21.60
N SER A 218 18.91 -16.49 -21.49
CA SER A 218 19.71 -15.88 -22.56
C SER A 218 21.11 -16.50 -22.58
N ALA A 219 21.85 -16.32 -23.68
CA ALA A 219 23.24 -16.77 -23.77
C ALA A 219 24.17 -15.99 -22.83
N ASP A 220 23.77 -14.77 -22.48
CA ASP A 220 24.52 -13.82 -21.66
C ASP A 220 24.19 -13.92 -20.15
N MET A 221 23.39 -14.92 -19.76
CA MET A 221 22.99 -15.18 -18.38
C MET A 221 23.60 -16.50 -17.89
N THR A 222 24.15 -16.44 -16.68
CA THR A 222 24.66 -17.60 -15.94
C THR A 222 24.00 -17.67 -14.56
N TRP A 223 23.94 -18.88 -14.01
CA TRP A 223 23.25 -19.17 -12.75
C TRP A 223 24.07 -20.18 -11.94
N GLN A 224 23.89 -20.19 -10.62
CA GLN A 224 24.47 -21.21 -9.75
C GLN A 224 23.72 -21.26 -8.41
N THR A 225 23.71 -22.45 -7.80
CA THR A 225 23.34 -22.61 -6.38
C THR A 225 24.53 -23.18 -5.61
N GLY A 226 24.69 -22.82 -4.34
CA GLY A 226 25.81 -23.32 -3.53
C GLY A 226 26.15 -22.48 -2.31
N ASN A 227 27.38 -22.62 -1.80
CA ASN A 227 27.93 -21.80 -0.71
C ASN A 227 28.09 -20.33 -1.15
N LYS A 228 27.56 -19.41 -0.35
CA LYS A 228 27.61 -17.95 -0.56
C LYS A 228 29.01 -17.46 -0.94
N ASP A 229 29.98 -17.64 -0.06
CA ASP A 229 31.27 -16.98 -0.17
C ASP A 229 32.07 -17.45 -1.40
N SER A 230 31.91 -18.74 -1.74
CA SER A 230 32.47 -19.35 -2.94
C SER A 230 31.84 -18.81 -4.23
N LEU A 231 30.50 -18.73 -4.32
CA LEU A 231 29.81 -18.18 -5.49
C LEU A 231 30.11 -16.69 -5.68
N GLN A 232 30.05 -15.92 -4.59
CA GLN A 232 30.30 -14.49 -4.62
C GLN A 232 31.75 -14.23 -5.04
N SER A 233 32.75 -14.84 -4.38
CA SER A 233 34.16 -14.68 -4.75
C SER A 233 34.47 -15.12 -6.19
N TRP A 234 33.77 -16.16 -6.68
CA TRP A 234 33.86 -16.57 -8.08
C TRP A 234 33.34 -15.49 -9.04
N PHE A 235 32.12 -14.98 -8.83
CA PHE A 235 31.57 -13.90 -9.68
C PHE A 235 32.44 -12.64 -9.62
N LEU A 236 32.94 -12.26 -8.43
CA LEU A 236 33.76 -11.06 -8.26
C LEU A 236 35.07 -11.10 -9.06
N THR A 237 35.62 -12.29 -9.31
CA THR A 237 36.83 -12.46 -10.14
C THR A 237 36.49 -12.76 -11.62
N GLN A 238 35.55 -13.66 -11.89
CA GLN A 238 35.25 -14.17 -13.25
C GLN A 238 34.13 -13.43 -13.99
N GLY A 239 33.20 -12.77 -13.29
CA GLY A 239 32.09 -12.00 -13.88
C GLY A 239 30.92 -12.85 -14.37
N SER A 240 30.99 -14.16 -14.14
CA SER A 240 30.01 -15.16 -14.55
C SER A 240 29.91 -16.25 -13.47
N LEU A 241 28.90 -17.11 -13.58
CA LEU A 241 28.65 -18.27 -12.71
C LEU A 241 28.80 -19.59 -13.48
N ASN A 242 29.04 -20.68 -12.75
CA ASN A 242 29.48 -21.94 -13.36
C ASN A 242 28.37 -22.84 -13.94
N LEU A 243 27.11 -22.40 -13.98
CA LEU A 243 25.98 -23.18 -14.50
C LEU A 243 25.79 -24.54 -13.77
N THR A 244 26.06 -24.55 -12.46
CA THR A 244 26.00 -25.75 -11.61
C THR A 244 24.93 -25.65 -10.53
N GLN A 245 24.27 -26.77 -10.25
CA GLN A 245 23.37 -26.91 -9.11
C GLN A 245 24.07 -27.66 -7.96
N ASP A 246 24.08 -27.06 -6.78
CA ASP A 246 24.37 -27.76 -5.53
C ASP A 246 23.17 -28.64 -5.15
N THR A 247 23.44 -29.86 -4.68
CA THR A 247 22.43 -30.85 -4.27
C THR A 247 22.56 -31.27 -2.80
N GLN A 248 23.48 -30.64 -2.05
CA GLN A 248 23.76 -30.95 -0.65
C GLN A 248 22.91 -30.07 0.28
N PHE A 249 21.63 -30.43 0.44
CA PHE A 249 20.68 -29.74 1.32
C PHE A 249 21.19 -29.68 2.77
N ARG A 250 21.10 -28.48 3.37
CA ARG A 250 21.70 -28.15 4.67
C ARG A 250 20.96 -27.00 5.36
N ARG A 251 21.47 -26.57 6.52
CA ARG A 251 20.92 -25.46 7.30
C ARG A 251 21.11 -24.12 6.61
N ILE A 252 20.27 -23.13 6.95
CA ILE A 252 20.41 -21.76 6.47
C ILE A 252 21.76 -21.17 6.91
N ASP A 253 22.20 -21.44 8.14
CA ASP A 253 23.51 -21.03 8.65
C ASP A 253 24.70 -21.96 8.33
N ASP A 254 24.46 -23.12 7.69
CA ASP A 254 25.54 -24.01 7.24
C ASP A 254 25.98 -23.64 5.83
N GLN A 255 27.12 -22.96 5.74
CA GLN A 255 27.70 -22.47 4.47
C GLN A 255 26.78 -21.54 3.66
N SER A 256 25.74 -20.96 4.28
CA SER A 256 24.82 -19.96 3.69
C SER A 256 24.40 -20.30 2.24
N PRO A 257 23.53 -21.31 2.03
CA PRO A 257 23.07 -21.67 0.68
C PRO A 257 22.39 -20.48 -0.03
N VAL A 258 22.89 -20.17 -1.23
CA VAL A 258 22.42 -19.07 -2.10
C VAL A 258 21.89 -19.56 -3.44
N PHE A 259 21.01 -18.75 -4.04
CA PHE A 259 20.34 -18.98 -5.32
C PHE A 259 20.60 -17.79 -6.25
N ALA A 260 21.58 -17.90 -7.13
CA ALA A 260 22.24 -16.75 -7.76
C ALA A 260 22.11 -16.72 -9.29
N PHE A 261 21.91 -15.51 -9.82
CA PHE A 261 22.02 -15.18 -11.25
C PHE A 261 23.09 -14.12 -11.49
N ALA A 262 23.75 -14.22 -12.64
CA ALA A 262 24.65 -13.22 -13.18
C ALA A 262 24.37 -12.99 -14.66
N ASN A 263 24.40 -11.74 -15.10
CA ASN A 263 24.20 -11.31 -16.47
C ASN A 263 25.43 -10.53 -16.95
N ASP A 264 26.04 -10.97 -18.04
CA ASP A 264 27.08 -10.23 -18.75
C ASP A 264 26.42 -9.37 -19.83
N LEU A 265 26.56 -8.05 -19.75
CA LEU A 265 26.01 -7.14 -20.76
C LEU A 265 27.02 -6.84 -21.88
N GLY A 266 28.25 -7.36 -21.76
CA GLY A 266 29.35 -7.05 -22.66
C GLY A 266 29.75 -5.56 -22.57
N THR A 267 30.26 -5.02 -23.68
CA THR A 267 30.73 -3.64 -23.77
C THR A 267 29.62 -2.70 -24.24
N ILE A 268 29.03 -1.93 -23.32
CA ILE A 268 27.84 -1.10 -23.57
C ILE A 268 28.05 0.37 -23.18
N SER A 269 27.35 1.28 -23.87
CA SER A 269 27.10 2.65 -23.40
C SER A 269 25.69 2.83 -22.82
N ALA A 270 24.75 1.93 -23.12
CA ALA A 270 23.44 1.82 -22.50
C ALA A 270 22.85 0.41 -22.68
N THR A 271 21.97 -0.01 -21.77
CA THR A 271 21.18 -1.24 -21.92
C THR A 271 20.19 -1.15 -23.09
N SER A 272 20.18 -2.15 -23.97
CA SER A 272 19.19 -2.27 -25.06
C SER A 272 17.85 -2.84 -24.59
N GLN A 273 17.89 -3.67 -23.55
CA GLN A 273 16.80 -4.16 -22.71
C GLN A 273 17.32 -4.23 -21.26
N PRO A 274 16.47 -4.04 -20.24
CA PRO A 274 16.90 -4.15 -18.85
C PRO A 274 17.23 -5.61 -18.49
N VAL A 275 18.16 -5.80 -17.54
CA VAL A 275 18.26 -7.08 -16.81
C VAL A 275 16.96 -7.27 -16.02
N LEU A 276 16.43 -8.48 -15.97
CA LEU A 276 15.14 -8.79 -15.35
C LEU A 276 15.23 -10.03 -14.46
N TRP A 277 14.84 -9.88 -13.21
CA TRP A 277 14.55 -10.98 -12.29
C TRP A 277 13.11 -10.91 -11.81
N ALA A 278 12.49 -12.06 -11.62
CA ALA A 278 11.27 -12.22 -10.84
C ALA A 278 11.64 -12.89 -9.52
N ILE A 279 11.17 -12.32 -8.42
CA ILE A 279 11.31 -12.88 -7.08
C ILE A 279 9.91 -13.09 -6.53
N GLY A 280 9.67 -14.22 -5.88
CA GLY A 280 8.38 -14.53 -5.29
C GLY A 280 8.48 -15.47 -4.09
N TYR A 281 7.44 -15.45 -3.27
CA TYR A 281 7.25 -16.37 -2.16
C TYR A 281 5.84 -16.92 -2.24
N ALA A 282 5.70 -18.15 -2.73
CA ALA A 282 4.39 -18.76 -3.01
C ALA A 282 4.00 -19.75 -1.90
N ARG A 283 2.72 -19.73 -1.52
CA ARG A 283 2.10 -20.64 -0.57
C ARG A 283 0.85 -21.23 -1.22
N ALA A 284 0.55 -22.50 -0.98
CA ALA A 284 -0.65 -23.19 -1.46
C ALA A 284 -0.94 -24.41 -0.58
N PRO A 285 -2.07 -24.44 0.18
CA PRO A 285 -3.07 -23.39 0.34
C PRO A 285 -2.49 -22.12 1.00
N VAL A 286 -3.18 -20.98 0.86
CA VAL A 286 -2.77 -19.72 1.50
C VAL A 286 -3.51 -19.45 2.81
N VAL A 287 -4.77 -19.85 2.89
CA VAL A 287 -5.68 -19.59 4.02
C VAL A 287 -6.45 -20.86 4.36
N ARG A 288 -6.65 -21.13 5.65
CA ARG A 288 -7.58 -22.17 6.12
C ARG A 288 -8.82 -21.49 6.70
N TYR A 289 -9.95 -21.66 6.03
CA TYR A 289 -11.24 -21.03 6.36
C TYR A 289 -12.17 -21.99 7.11
N THR A 290 -12.76 -21.49 8.20
CA THR A 290 -13.55 -22.25 9.16
C THR A 290 -12.86 -23.57 9.59
N ASN A 291 -13.59 -24.67 9.71
CA ASN A 291 -13.11 -25.90 10.33
C ASN A 291 -12.40 -26.88 9.36
N SER A 292 -12.39 -26.61 8.04
CA SER A 292 -11.90 -27.61 7.07
C SER A 292 -11.52 -27.09 5.67
N GLU A 293 -11.75 -25.82 5.31
CA GLU A 293 -11.55 -25.38 3.92
C GLU A 293 -10.15 -24.80 3.69
N GLU A 294 -9.33 -25.50 2.92
CA GLU A 294 -7.99 -25.04 2.53
C GLU A 294 -8.07 -24.29 1.19
N LEU A 295 -8.05 -22.96 1.27
CA LEU A 295 -8.29 -22.08 0.14
C LEU A 295 -7.02 -21.87 -0.69
N GLN A 296 -7.15 -22.13 -1.99
CA GLN A 296 -6.07 -21.95 -2.97
C GLN A 296 -5.91 -20.48 -3.37
N PRO A 297 -4.68 -20.01 -3.66
CA PRO A 297 -4.47 -18.63 -4.11
C PRO A 297 -5.07 -18.42 -5.50
N TYR A 298 -5.67 -17.25 -5.73
CA TYR A 298 -6.57 -17.03 -6.88
C TYR A 298 -5.92 -17.20 -8.26
N TRP A 299 -4.60 -17.04 -8.37
CA TRP A 299 -3.87 -17.23 -9.64
C TRP A 299 -3.95 -18.66 -10.18
N THR A 300 -4.20 -19.64 -9.30
CA THR A 300 -4.38 -21.06 -9.67
C THR A 300 -5.61 -21.32 -10.53
N THR A 301 -6.57 -20.38 -10.57
CA THR A 301 -7.71 -20.41 -11.51
C THR A 301 -7.27 -20.37 -12.98
N LYS A 302 -6.06 -19.87 -13.26
CA LYS A 302 -5.51 -19.78 -14.62
C LYS A 302 -4.27 -20.67 -14.84
N TYR A 303 -3.43 -20.85 -13.82
CA TYR A 303 -2.18 -21.61 -13.94
C TYR A 303 -2.14 -22.75 -12.91
N SER A 304 -2.20 -23.99 -13.39
CA SER A 304 -2.14 -25.20 -12.54
C SER A 304 -0.72 -25.63 -12.18
N ARG A 305 0.30 -25.02 -12.81
CA ARG A 305 1.73 -25.22 -12.51
C ARG A 305 2.38 -23.89 -12.20
N ILE A 306 3.36 -23.90 -11.29
CA ILE A 306 4.12 -22.69 -10.95
C ILE A 306 5.02 -22.25 -12.10
N ASP A 307 5.57 -23.19 -12.87
CA ASP A 307 6.43 -22.96 -14.03
C ASP A 307 5.72 -22.13 -15.09
N ASP A 308 4.45 -22.45 -15.40
CA ASP A 308 3.61 -21.68 -16.32
C ASP A 308 3.31 -20.27 -15.79
N ALA A 309 3.11 -20.14 -14.46
CA ALA A 309 2.85 -18.85 -13.82
C ALA A 309 4.09 -17.93 -13.83
N ILE A 310 5.28 -18.45 -13.52
CA ILE A 310 6.55 -17.69 -13.57
C ILE A 310 6.85 -17.29 -15.02
N GLN A 311 6.71 -18.20 -15.98
CA GLN A 311 6.94 -17.90 -17.39
C GLN A 311 5.97 -16.82 -17.91
N ALA A 312 4.70 -16.88 -17.50
CA ALA A 312 3.71 -15.87 -17.84
C ALA A 312 4.01 -14.51 -17.18
N PHE A 313 4.52 -14.50 -15.94
CA PHE A 313 4.96 -13.28 -15.26
C PHE A 313 6.12 -12.62 -16.00
N LEU A 314 7.22 -13.36 -16.23
CA LEU A 314 8.39 -12.83 -16.94
C LEU A 314 8.05 -12.28 -18.33
N ASN A 315 7.15 -12.96 -19.07
CA ASN A 315 6.72 -12.52 -20.40
C ASN A 315 5.78 -11.30 -20.38
N ASP A 316 5.03 -11.08 -19.29
CA ASP A 316 4.15 -9.91 -19.13
C ASP A 316 4.91 -8.65 -18.69
N PHE A 317 6.19 -8.75 -18.29
CA PHE A 317 6.99 -7.64 -17.76
C PHE A 317 6.86 -6.30 -18.52
N PRO A 318 6.97 -6.22 -19.86
CA PRO A 318 6.83 -4.94 -20.58
C PRO A 318 5.44 -4.31 -20.40
N SER A 319 4.40 -5.15 -20.32
CA SER A 319 3.03 -4.72 -20.09
C SER A 319 2.78 -4.38 -18.63
N ALA A 320 3.31 -5.16 -17.69
CA ALA A 320 3.24 -4.88 -16.25
C ALA A 320 3.93 -3.55 -15.89
N LYS A 321 5.11 -3.28 -16.46
CA LYS A 321 5.81 -1.99 -16.33
C LYS A 321 4.93 -0.83 -16.81
N ALA A 322 4.35 -0.95 -18.01
CA ALA A 322 3.49 0.10 -18.57
C ALA A 322 2.19 0.32 -17.76
N ARG A 323 1.56 -0.75 -17.24
CA ARG A 323 0.39 -0.66 -16.34
C ARG A 323 0.74 0.00 -15.01
N ALA A 324 1.89 -0.36 -14.42
CA ALA A 324 2.41 0.23 -13.19
C ALA A 324 2.73 1.73 -13.36
N GLU A 325 3.40 2.11 -14.46
CA GLU A 325 3.67 3.51 -14.83
C GLU A 325 2.38 4.31 -14.97
N SER A 326 1.40 3.81 -15.73
CA SER A 326 0.11 4.49 -15.90
C SER A 326 -0.69 4.60 -14.59
N LEU A 327 -0.57 3.64 -13.67
CA LEU A 327 -1.25 3.68 -12.37
C LEU A 327 -0.58 4.67 -11.41
N ASP A 328 0.76 4.66 -11.36
CA ASP A 328 1.56 5.60 -10.59
C ASP A 328 1.28 7.04 -11.03
N ASP A 329 1.31 7.31 -12.34
CA ASP A 329 1.09 8.65 -12.90
C ASP A 329 -0.31 9.17 -12.56
N ARG A 330 -1.34 8.31 -12.61
CA ARG A 330 -2.70 8.68 -12.20
C ARG A 330 -2.77 9.06 -10.71
N ILE A 331 -2.27 8.19 -9.84
CA ILE A 331 -2.28 8.41 -8.39
C ILE A 331 -1.50 9.67 -8.03
N LEU A 332 -0.28 9.81 -8.57
CA LEU A 332 0.62 10.92 -8.27
C LEU A 332 0.11 12.25 -8.84
N SER A 333 -0.44 12.28 -10.05
CA SER A 333 -0.99 13.51 -10.63
C SER A 333 -2.20 14.02 -9.84
N GLU A 334 -3.09 13.12 -9.41
CA GLU A 334 -4.22 13.46 -8.55
C GLU A 334 -3.76 13.88 -7.14
N ALA A 335 -2.87 13.12 -6.49
CA ALA A 335 -2.39 13.42 -5.14
C ALA A 335 -1.60 14.73 -5.06
N ARG A 336 -0.79 15.07 -6.08
CA ARG A 336 -0.06 16.35 -6.14
C ARG A 336 -0.97 17.58 -6.24
N THR A 337 -2.27 17.42 -6.55
CA THR A 337 -3.24 18.53 -6.46
C THR A 337 -3.59 18.90 -5.01
N VAL A 338 -3.32 18.01 -4.05
CA VAL A 338 -3.45 18.26 -2.61
C VAL A 338 -2.18 18.94 -2.10
N SER A 339 -1.04 18.24 -2.17
CA SER A 339 0.31 18.72 -1.85
C SER A 339 1.37 17.69 -2.28
N PRO A 340 2.67 18.06 -2.36
CA PRO A 340 3.76 17.10 -2.52
C PRO A 340 3.82 16.06 -1.39
N ASP A 341 3.81 16.52 -0.12
CA ASP A 341 3.82 15.68 1.09
C ASP A 341 2.72 14.59 1.05
N TYR A 342 1.54 14.92 0.51
CA TYR A 342 0.44 13.97 0.37
C TYR A 342 0.71 12.90 -0.70
N ALA A 343 1.31 13.28 -1.82
CA ALA A 343 1.69 12.33 -2.88
C ALA A 343 2.75 11.33 -2.40
N ASP A 344 3.68 11.77 -1.55
CA ASP A 344 4.69 10.92 -0.92
C ASP A 344 4.06 9.95 0.09
N LEU A 345 3.14 10.44 0.95
CA LEU A 345 2.37 9.59 1.88
C LEU A 345 1.56 8.51 1.16
N VAL A 346 0.87 8.86 0.07
CA VAL A 346 0.11 7.89 -0.74
C VAL A 346 1.05 6.87 -1.41
N SER A 347 2.21 7.31 -1.90
CA SER A 347 3.21 6.43 -2.53
C SER A 347 3.79 5.40 -1.56
N LEU A 348 4.15 5.83 -0.35
CA LEU A 348 4.63 4.93 0.71
C LEU A 348 3.54 3.94 1.17
N SER A 349 2.29 4.40 1.26
CA SER A 349 1.18 3.62 1.81
C SER A 349 0.60 2.57 0.85
N ALA A 350 0.74 2.75 -0.46
CA ALA A 350 0.08 1.91 -1.47
C ALA A 350 0.51 0.43 -1.38
N ARG A 351 1.80 0.13 -1.52
CA ARG A 351 2.33 -1.24 -1.39
C ARG A 351 2.01 -1.85 -0.03
N GLN A 352 2.15 -1.07 1.04
CA GLN A 352 1.83 -1.49 2.40
C GLN A 352 0.34 -1.90 2.58
N THR A 353 -0.58 -1.20 1.90
CA THR A 353 -2.01 -1.48 1.95
C THR A 353 -2.37 -2.82 1.30
N PHE A 354 -1.89 -3.06 0.08
CA PHE A 354 -2.24 -4.26 -0.68
C PHE A 354 -1.37 -5.47 -0.30
N GLY A 355 -0.15 -5.24 0.18
CA GLY A 355 0.70 -6.27 0.79
C GLY A 355 0.20 -6.78 2.14
N GLY A 356 -0.89 -6.26 2.69
CA GLY A 356 -1.57 -6.83 3.86
C GLY A 356 -2.57 -7.94 3.54
N VAL A 357 -2.72 -8.36 2.27
CA VAL A 357 -3.82 -9.22 1.80
C VAL A 357 -3.34 -10.36 0.91
N GLU A 358 -3.94 -11.55 1.04
CA GLU A 358 -3.89 -12.63 0.05
C GLU A 358 -5.26 -12.82 -0.62
N THR A 359 -5.27 -13.07 -1.93
CA THR A 359 -6.51 -13.32 -2.70
C THR A 359 -6.64 -14.79 -3.03
N THR A 360 -7.82 -15.35 -2.80
CA THR A 360 -8.11 -16.78 -2.78
C THR A 360 -9.30 -17.14 -3.68
N VAL A 361 -9.40 -18.41 -4.06
CA VAL A 361 -10.60 -18.98 -4.68
C VAL A 361 -11.56 -19.41 -3.57
N SER A 362 -12.78 -18.87 -3.57
CA SER A 362 -13.85 -19.30 -2.68
C SER A 362 -14.36 -20.71 -3.05
N PRO A 363 -15.10 -21.40 -2.17
CA PRO A 363 -15.79 -22.65 -2.52
C PRO A 363 -16.76 -22.52 -3.71
N SER A 364 -17.26 -21.31 -3.98
CA SER A 364 -18.11 -20.97 -5.12
C SER A 364 -17.34 -20.54 -6.39
N GLY A 365 -16.00 -20.62 -6.39
CA GLY A 365 -15.14 -20.23 -7.51
C GLY A 365 -14.95 -18.72 -7.71
N SER A 366 -15.46 -17.89 -6.79
CA SER A 366 -15.30 -16.43 -6.79
C SER A 366 -14.02 -16.00 -6.06
N ALA A 367 -13.64 -14.73 -6.15
CA ALA A 367 -12.49 -14.22 -5.42
C ALA A 367 -12.86 -13.85 -3.97
N TRP A 368 -12.07 -14.30 -2.99
CA TRP A 368 -12.13 -13.84 -1.60
C TRP A 368 -10.78 -13.27 -1.17
N MET A 369 -10.79 -12.15 -0.46
CA MET A 369 -9.58 -11.47 0.04
C MET A 369 -9.47 -11.61 1.55
N PHE A 370 -8.34 -12.15 2.00
CA PHE A 370 -8.03 -12.31 3.41
C PHE A 370 -6.92 -11.35 3.83
N MET A 371 -7.19 -10.55 4.87
CA MET A 371 -6.29 -9.52 5.37
C MET A 371 -5.63 -9.98 6.67
N LYS A 372 -4.30 -9.85 6.76
CA LYS A 372 -3.58 -9.97 8.04
C LYS A 372 -3.52 -8.59 8.70
N ASP A 373 -3.76 -8.55 10.00
CA ASP A 373 -3.46 -7.36 10.83
C ASP A 373 -1.95 -7.24 11.06
N VAL A 374 -1.23 -6.79 10.01
CA VAL A 374 0.23 -6.67 9.96
C VAL A 374 0.73 -5.58 10.92
N GLY A 375 1.78 -5.88 11.69
CA GLY A 375 2.37 -4.95 12.67
C GLY A 375 1.61 -4.78 13.99
N THR A 376 0.47 -5.45 14.15
CA THR A 376 -0.51 -5.23 15.22
C THR A 376 -0.90 -6.57 15.87
N THR A 377 -2.10 -7.11 15.62
CA THR A 377 -2.60 -8.28 16.36
C THR A 377 -2.45 -9.61 15.63
N GLY A 378 -2.14 -9.62 14.32
CA GLY A 378 -2.13 -10.84 13.53
C GLY A 378 -3.51 -11.47 13.25
N ARG A 379 -4.61 -10.80 13.64
CA ARG A 379 -6.00 -11.19 13.31
C ARG A 379 -6.25 -11.27 11.80
N VAL A 380 -7.27 -12.05 11.43
CA VAL A 380 -7.75 -12.22 10.06
C VAL A 380 -8.97 -11.35 9.79
N ASN A 381 -8.95 -10.54 8.74
CA ASN A 381 -10.02 -9.61 8.34
C ASN A 381 -10.59 -8.78 9.51
N PRO A 382 -9.77 -8.05 10.31
CA PRO A 382 -10.30 -7.22 11.37
C PRO A 382 -11.11 -6.07 10.80
N VAL A 383 -12.35 -5.91 11.26
CA VAL A 383 -13.34 -4.99 10.67
C VAL A 383 -12.85 -3.54 10.68
N GLU A 384 -12.19 -3.08 11.74
CA GLU A 384 -11.66 -1.71 11.84
C GLU A 384 -10.47 -1.45 10.91
N ILE A 385 -9.69 -2.48 10.57
CA ILE A 385 -8.52 -2.38 9.69
C ILE A 385 -8.96 -2.43 8.22
N ILE A 386 -9.99 -3.23 7.91
CA ILE A 386 -10.70 -3.15 6.63
C ILE A 386 -11.33 -1.76 6.47
N TYR A 387 -11.97 -1.22 7.52
CA TYR A 387 -12.56 0.13 7.51
C TYR A 387 -11.52 1.23 7.28
N ALA A 388 -10.37 1.17 7.98
CA ALA A 388 -9.27 2.12 7.79
C ALA A 388 -8.70 2.05 6.37
N SER A 389 -8.50 0.85 5.82
CA SER A 389 -7.91 0.65 4.49
C SER A 389 -8.89 0.85 3.32
N PHE A 390 -10.19 0.83 3.59
CA PHE A 390 -11.27 0.87 2.60
C PHE A 390 -11.17 1.97 1.52
N PRO A 391 -10.70 3.21 1.82
CA PRO A 391 -10.54 4.26 0.79
C PRO A 391 -9.62 3.85 -0.36
N ALA A 392 -8.56 3.10 -0.09
CA ALA A 392 -7.64 2.60 -1.11
C ALA A 392 -8.32 1.58 -2.03
N TYR A 393 -9.11 0.66 -1.46
CA TYR A 393 -9.86 -0.32 -2.24
C TYR A 393 -10.93 0.35 -3.10
N LEU A 394 -11.69 1.30 -2.55
CA LEU A 394 -12.65 2.11 -3.31
C LEU A 394 -12.00 2.84 -4.50
N TYR A 395 -10.83 3.46 -4.27
CA TYR A 395 -10.13 4.25 -5.28
C TYR A 395 -9.43 3.41 -6.36
N ILE A 396 -8.87 2.26 -5.99
CA ILE A 396 -8.17 1.37 -6.92
C ILE A 396 -9.18 0.56 -7.74
N ASN A 397 -10.08 -0.18 -7.07
CA ASN A 397 -11.22 -0.82 -7.71
C ASN A 397 -12.28 -1.14 -6.64
N ALA A 398 -13.35 -0.35 -6.59
CA ALA A 398 -14.44 -0.53 -5.63
C ALA A 398 -15.05 -1.94 -5.61
N THR A 399 -14.94 -2.76 -6.68
CA THR A 399 -15.35 -4.17 -6.65
C THR A 399 -14.57 -4.99 -5.62
N TRP A 400 -13.31 -4.67 -5.34
CA TRP A 400 -12.48 -5.41 -4.38
C TRP A 400 -12.97 -5.29 -2.93
N CYS A 401 -13.70 -4.22 -2.61
CA CYS A 401 -14.36 -4.07 -1.32
C CYS A 401 -15.30 -5.25 -1.01
N ARG A 402 -15.97 -5.82 -2.02
CA ARG A 402 -16.81 -7.01 -1.87
C ARG A 402 -15.99 -8.22 -1.43
N TYR A 403 -14.84 -8.48 -2.07
CA TYR A 403 -14.01 -9.65 -1.80
C TYR A 403 -13.39 -9.64 -0.39
N LEU A 404 -13.18 -8.46 0.21
CA LEU A 404 -12.75 -8.32 1.61
C LEU A 404 -13.87 -8.59 2.62
N LEU A 405 -15.12 -8.25 2.27
CA LEU A 405 -16.28 -8.35 3.14
C LEU A 405 -16.98 -9.72 3.07
N GLU A 406 -16.97 -10.38 1.91
CA GLU A 406 -17.67 -11.67 1.71
C GLU A 406 -17.24 -12.78 2.68
N PRO A 407 -15.93 -12.99 2.98
CA PRO A 407 -15.51 -13.98 3.98
C PRO A 407 -16.09 -13.74 5.38
N LEU A 408 -16.25 -12.47 5.78
CA LEU A 408 -16.90 -12.07 7.02
C LEU A 408 -18.41 -12.32 6.96
N PHE A 409 -19.06 -12.05 5.83
CA PHE A 409 -20.49 -12.26 5.65
C PHE A 409 -20.89 -13.73 5.64
N GLU A 410 -20.16 -14.58 4.92
CA GLU A 410 -20.47 -16.02 4.83
C GLU A 410 -20.33 -16.70 6.20
N TYR A 411 -19.26 -16.40 6.94
CA TYR A 411 -19.09 -16.87 8.32
C TYR A 411 -20.29 -16.46 9.20
N GLN A 412 -20.70 -15.19 9.12
CA GLN A 412 -21.74 -14.63 9.99
C GLN A 412 -23.17 -14.95 9.57
N LYS A 413 -23.36 -15.43 8.34
CA LYS A 413 -24.62 -16.01 7.82
C LYS A 413 -24.74 -17.50 8.15
N SER A 414 -23.61 -18.18 8.34
CA SER A 414 -23.58 -19.62 8.67
C SER A 414 -24.14 -19.93 10.05
N SER A 415 -24.43 -21.22 10.30
CA SER A 415 -24.83 -21.71 11.62
C SER A 415 -23.73 -21.62 12.69
N LEU A 416 -22.50 -21.25 12.33
CA LEU A 416 -21.39 -21.10 13.28
C LEU A 416 -21.48 -19.79 14.09
N TYR A 417 -22.26 -18.80 13.64
CA TYR A 417 -22.35 -17.49 14.26
C TYR A 417 -23.80 -17.02 14.41
N THR A 418 -24.39 -17.24 15.58
CA THR A 418 -25.83 -16.98 15.82
C THR A 418 -26.12 -15.56 16.33
N ILE A 419 -25.09 -14.76 16.61
CA ILE A 419 -25.14 -13.50 17.36
C ILE A 419 -25.80 -12.36 16.58
N ASN A 420 -26.36 -11.37 17.29
CA ASN A 420 -27.17 -10.27 16.74
C ASN A 420 -26.37 -9.04 16.27
N TYR A 421 -25.04 -9.07 16.38
CA TYR A 421 -24.12 -7.99 15.98
C TYR A 421 -22.92 -8.58 15.23
N ALA A 422 -22.20 -7.75 14.48
CA ALA A 422 -21.08 -8.20 13.67
C ALA A 422 -19.91 -8.73 14.52
N ALA A 423 -19.23 -9.77 14.02
CA ALA A 423 -17.97 -10.26 14.55
C ALA A 423 -16.82 -9.27 14.24
N PRO A 424 -15.83 -9.13 15.13
CA PRO A 424 -14.70 -8.21 14.93
C PRO A 424 -13.71 -8.67 13.85
N ASP A 425 -13.67 -9.97 13.55
CA ASP A 425 -12.65 -10.62 12.71
C ASP A 425 -13.09 -12.04 12.29
N LEU A 426 -12.19 -12.76 11.61
CA LEU A 426 -12.31 -14.18 11.23
C LEU A 426 -11.38 -15.09 12.05
N GLY A 427 -10.86 -14.63 13.18
CA GLY A 427 -9.92 -15.37 14.01
C GLY A 427 -8.64 -14.59 14.31
N VAL A 428 -7.94 -15.02 15.37
CA VAL A 428 -6.82 -14.28 15.97
C VAL A 428 -5.43 -14.65 15.45
N ASN A 429 -5.31 -15.67 14.59
CA ASN A 429 -4.03 -16.16 14.09
C ASN A 429 -4.06 -16.34 12.58
N TYR A 430 -3.72 -15.31 11.80
CA TYR A 430 -3.50 -15.45 10.35
C TYR A 430 -2.41 -16.51 10.08
N PRO A 431 -2.59 -17.47 9.13
CA PRO A 431 -3.61 -17.55 8.08
C PRO A 431 -4.86 -18.41 8.40
N ILE A 432 -5.15 -18.65 9.69
CA ILE A 432 -6.25 -19.50 10.13
C ILE A 432 -7.50 -18.65 10.36
N ALA A 433 -8.35 -18.60 9.34
CA ALA A 433 -9.63 -17.89 9.30
C ALA A 433 -10.79 -18.75 9.88
N GLN A 434 -10.60 -19.28 11.10
CA GLN A 434 -11.54 -20.23 11.73
C GLN A 434 -12.92 -19.64 12.11
N GLY A 435 -13.06 -18.31 12.06
CA GLY A 435 -14.21 -17.56 12.57
C GLY A 435 -13.88 -16.76 13.83
N GLY A 436 -14.32 -15.50 13.88
CA GLY A 436 -14.12 -14.61 15.03
C GLY A 436 -15.12 -14.85 16.15
N SER A 437 -14.67 -14.71 17.40
CA SER A 437 -15.56 -14.82 18.57
C SER A 437 -16.43 -13.58 18.73
N ALA A 438 -17.63 -13.77 19.29
CA ALA A 438 -18.52 -12.68 19.64
C ALA A 438 -17.86 -11.71 20.63
N ASN A 439 -17.77 -10.42 20.29
CA ASN A 439 -17.26 -9.38 21.19
C ASN A 439 -18.35 -8.33 21.47
N LEU A 440 -18.97 -8.41 22.65
CA LEU A 440 -20.05 -7.48 23.03
C LEU A 440 -19.55 -6.03 23.10
N LEU A 441 -18.35 -5.79 23.64
CA LEU A 441 -17.79 -4.45 23.81
C LEU A 441 -17.67 -3.71 22.47
N ARG A 442 -17.29 -4.42 21.40
CA ARG A 442 -17.14 -3.85 20.06
C ARG A 442 -18.40 -3.94 19.18
N SER A 443 -19.50 -4.49 19.69
CA SER A 443 -20.71 -4.77 18.90
C SER A 443 -21.27 -3.56 18.13
N ILE A 444 -21.09 -2.33 18.63
CA ILE A 444 -21.45 -1.09 17.92
C ILE A 444 -20.43 -0.72 16.84
N GLU A 445 -19.14 -0.79 17.17
CA GLU A 445 -18.02 -0.48 16.27
C GLU A 445 -18.05 -1.38 15.03
N ASP A 446 -18.08 -2.69 15.23
CA ASP A 446 -17.99 -3.67 14.15
C ASP A 446 -19.26 -3.67 13.27
N SER A 447 -20.45 -3.60 13.89
CA SER A 447 -21.72 -3.55 13.15
C SER A 447 -21.87 -2.27 12.34
N GLY A 448 -21.50 -1.12 12.92
CA GLY A 448 -21.53 0.17 12.23
C GLY A 448 -20.56 0.19 11.05
N SER A 449 -19.31 -0.23 11.28
CA SER A 449 -18.29 -0.33 10.23
C SER A 449 -18.72 -1.25 9.08
N MET A 450 -19.28 -2.43 9.36
CA MET A 450 -19.78 -3.36 8.32
C MET A 450 -20.92 -2.76 7.49
N LEU A 451 -21.90 -2.10 8.12
CA LEU A 451 -23.01 -1.43 7.43
C LEU A 451 -22.52 -0.31 6.50
N ILE A 452 -21.61 0.53 6.99
CA ILE A 452 -21.00 1.64 6.25
C ILE A 452 -20.23 1.13 5.03
N MET A 453 -19.33 0.15 5.22
CA MET A 453 -18.51 -0.41 4.14
C MET A 453 -19.36 -1.11 3.07
N THR A 454 -20.40 -1.82 3.48
CA THR A 454 -21.32 -2.53 2.57
C THR A 454 -22.10 -1.57 1.67
N TRP A 455 -22.57 -0.45 2.24
CA TRP A 455 -23.21 0.60 1.45
C TRP A 455 -22.21 1.33 0.55
N ALA A 456 -21.02 1.67 1.07
CA ALA A 456 -19.95 2.29 0.30
C ALA A 456 -19.54 1.45 -0.92
N HIS A 457 -19.37 0.14 -0.74
CA HIS A 457 -19.17 -0.80 -1.84
C HIS A 457 -20.25 -0.62 -2.91
N ALA A 458 -21.52 -0.86 -2.59
CA ALA A 458 -22.59 -0.91 -3.58
C ALA A 458 -22.77 0.43 -4.31
N ARG A 459 -22.63 1.55 -3.60
CA ARG A 459 -22.73 2.91 -4.16
C ARG A 459 -21.65 3.22 -5.19
N PHE A 460 -20.40 2.79 -4.96
CA PHE A 460 -19.24 3.15 -5.77
C PHE A 460 -18.84 2.09 -6.80
N SER A 461 -19.10 0.80 -6.54
CA SER A 461 -18.93 -0.27 -7.53
C SER A 461 -20.11 -0.36 -8.49
N GLY A 462 -21.32 -0.02 -8.01
CA GLY A 462 -22.60 -0.26 -8.69
C GLY A 462 -23.18 -1.66 -8.43
N ASP A 463 -22.44 -2.54 -7.75
CA ASP A 463 -22.83 -3.93 -7.48
C ASP A 463 -23.67 -4.04 -6.20
N GLN A 464 -24.95 -4.38 -6.37
CA GLN A 464 -25.91 -4.56 -5.28
C GLN A 464 -26.05 -6.03 -4.81
N SER A 465 -25.24 -6.96 -5.32
CA SER A 465 -25.33 -8.40 -5.00
C SER A 465 -25.27 -8.67 -3.50
N ILE A 466 -24.25 -8.16 -2.79
CA ILE A 466 -24.12 -8.36 -1.34
C ILE A 466 -25.24 -7.71 -0.53
N LEU A 467 -25.88 -6.64 -1.03
CA LEU A 467 -27.05 -6.05 -0.38
C LEU A 467 -28.20 -7.06 -0.36
N ASN A 468 -28.48 -7.70 -1.49
CA ASN A 468 -29.53 -8.70 -1.61
C ASN A 468 -29.20 -9.99 -0.83
N THR A 469 -27.97 -10.50 -0.98
CA THR A 469 -27.53 -11.79 -0.40
C THR A 469 -27.46 -11.79 1.13
N TYR A 470 -27.23 -10.62 1.74
CA TYR A 470 -27.01 -10.45 3.18
C TYR A 470 -27.97 -9.46 3.87
N PHE A 471 -29.08 -9.08 3.21
CA PHE A 471 -30.04 -8.10 3.74
C PHE A 471 -30.48 -8.41 5.17
N ASP A 472 -30.88 -9.66 5.44
CA ASP A 472 -31.38 -10.06 6.77
C ASP A 472 -30.29 -9.98 7.85
N THR A 473 -29.03 -10.27 7.50
CA THR A 473 -27.87 -10.12 8.39
C THR A 473 -27.60 -8.65 8.71
N LEU A 474 -27.60 -7.77 7.70
CA LEU A 474 -27.44 -6.32 7.84
C LEU A 474 -28.58 -5.71 8.67
N LYS A 475 -29.81 -6.15 8.41
CA LYS A 475 -31.02 -5.76 9.15
C LYS A 475 -30.95 -6.18 10.62
N LYS A 476 -30.54 -7.42 10.89
CA LYS A 476 -30.33 -7.98 12.23
C LYS A 476 -29.32 -7.14 13.04
N TRP A 477 -28.18 -6.76 12.44
CA TRP A 477 -27.21 -5.88 13.07
C TRP A 477 -27.75 -4.46 13.30
N THR A 478 -28.52 -3.91 12.36
CA THR A 478 -29.11 -2.57 12.49
C THR A 478 -30.18 -2.53 13.58
N ASP A 479 -31.03 -3.55 13.67
CA ASP A 479 -32.03 -3.70 14.73
C ASP A 479 -31.36 -3.86 16.10
N TYR A 480 -30.20 -4.55 16.17
CA TYR A 480 -29.38 -4.58 17.37
C TYR A 480 -28.88 -3.18 17.77
N LEU A 481 -28.28 -2.41 16.85
CA LEU A 481 -27.79 -1.04 17.12
C LEU A 481 -28.90 -0.14 17.71
N ILE A 482 -30.13 -0.27 17.20
CA ILE A 482 -31.30 0.44 17.74
C ILE A 482 -31.67 -0.08 19.13
N SER A 483 -31.78 -1.39 19.31
CA SER A 483 -32.17 -2.00 20.60
C SER A 483 -31.20 -1.67 21.75
N THR A 484 -29.91 -1.52 21.46
CA THR A 484 -28.90 -1.12 22.45
C THR A 484 -28.73 0.40 22.59
N ASN A 485 -29.48 1.20 21.83
CA ASN A 485 -29.34 2.66 21.77
C ASN A 485 -27.90 3.12 21.48
N ALA A 486 -27.41 2.87 20.26
CA ALA A 486 -26.04 3.22 19.85
C ALA A 486 -25.67 4.71 19.99
N LEU A 487 -26.63 5.63 20.18
CA LEU A 487 -26.36 7.02 20.54
C LEU A 487 -25.73 7.19 21.94
N ALA A 488 -26.15 6.38 22.92
CA ALA A 488 -25.77 6.52 24.34
C ALA A 488 -24.94 5.30 24.78
N THR A 489 -23.71 5.24 24.25
CA THR A 489 -22.82 4.09 24.41
C THR A 489 -22.44 3.87 25.89
N SER A 490 -22.67 2.70 26.44
CA SER A 490 -22.29 2.37 27.82
C SER A 490 -21.87 0.91 27.92
N GLY A 491 -20.68 0.63 28.46
CA GLY A 491 -20.09 -0.71 28.41
C GLY A 491 -19.62 -1.13 27.02
N TYR A 492 -19.35 -0.18 26.12
CA TYR A 492 -18.86 -0.42 24.76
C TYR A 492 -17.48 0.20 24.53
N GLN A 493 -16.80 -0.29 23.51
CA GLN A 493 -15.43 0.03 23.13
C GLN A 493 -15.38 0.43 21.65
N ASP A 494 -14.61 1.46 21.31
CA ASP A 494 -14.36 1.86 19.93
C ASP A 494 -13.15 1.13 19.31
N ALA A 495 -12.83 1.45 18.05
CA ALA A 495 -11.65 0.89 17.37
C ALA A 495 -10.31 1.26 18.03
N ASP A 496 -10.30 2.23 18.95
CA ASP A 496 -9.10 2.78 19.60
C ASP A 496 -8.86 2.23 21.00
N GLY A 497 -9.85 1.55 21.58
CA GLY A 497 -9.79 0.98 22.92
C GLY A 497 -10.33 1.88 24.02
N LEU A 498 -10.96 3.00 23.67
CA LEU A 498 -11.65 3.83 24.65
C LEU A 498 -12.92 3.10 25.12
N THR A 499 -13.15 3.10 26.43
CA THR A 499 -14.29 2.44 27.08
C THR A 499 -15.13 3.37 27.96
N ALA A 500 -14.96 4.69 27.78
CA ALA A 500 -15.75 5.68 28.49
C ALA A 500 -17.25 5.55 28.12
N THR A 501 -18.13 5.96 29.02
CA THR A 501 -19.55 6.09 28.67
C THR A 501 -19.75 7.29 27.75
N ASN A 502 -20.65 7.16 26.76
CA ASN A 502 -21.07 8.17 25.81
C ASN A 502 -19.96 8.66 24.87
N LEU A 503 -19.14 7.74 24.35
CA LEU A 503 -18.13 8.01 23.33
C LEU A 503 -18.75 8.62 22.06
N THR A 504 -18.37 9.87 21.77
CA THR A 504 -18.87 10.67 20.65
C THR A 504 -18.62 10.01 19.30
N ASN A 505 -17.40 9.51 19.08
CA ASN A 505 -16.98 8.97 17.78
C ASN A 505 -17.62 7.60 17.49
N LEU A 506 -17.81 6.78 18.53
CA LEU A 506 -18.47 5.47 18.45
C LEU A 506 -19.98 5.63 18.20
N ALA A 507 -20.62 6.57 18.90
CA ALA A 507 -22.02 6.87 18.68
C ALA A 507 -22.30 7.38 17.26
N LEU A 508 -21.43 8.27 16.73
CA LEU A 508 -21.52 8.72 15.35
C LEU A 508 -21.46 7.55 14.35
N LYS A 509 -20.52 6.61 14.54
CA LYS A 509 -20.42 5.40 13.69
C LYS A 509 -21.71 4.57 13.72
N GLY A 510 -22.31 4.37 14.89
CA GLY A 510 -23.60 3.69 15.02
C GLY A 510 -24.72 4.39 14.25
N ILE A 511 -24.80 5.73 14.32
CA ILE A 511 -25.79 6.55 13.61
C ILE A 511 -25.61 6.47 12.10
N ILE A 512 -24.38 6.58 11.60
CA ILE A 512 -24.06 6.45 10.16
C ILE A 512 -24.36 5.02 9.68
N GLY A 513 -24.10 3.99 10.50
CA GLY A 513 -24.47 2.60 10.21
C GLY A 513 -25.98 2.41 10.03
N VAL A 514 -26.80 2.98 10.92
CA VAL A 514 -28.27 2.96 10.77
C VAL A 514 -28.70 3.73 9.51
N ARG A 515 -28.06 4.87 9.20
CA ARG A 515 -28.35 5.62 7.95
C ARG A 515 -27.97 4.83 6.69
N ALA A 516 -26.87 4.08 6.72
CA ALA A 516 -26.45 3.17 5.65
C ALA A 516 -27.50 2.07 5.43
N MET A 517 -28.05 1.48 6.50
CA MET A 517 -29.14 0.51 6.36
C MET A 517 -30.41 1.11 5.74
N ALA A 518 -30.73 2.38 6.01
CA ALA A 518 -31.85 3.06 5.35
C ALA A 518 -31.66 3.17 3.83
N GLU A 519 -30.43 3.48 3.38
CA GLU A 519 -30.06 3.53 1.95
C GLU A 519 -30.07 2.15 1.29
N ILE A 520 -29.55 1.13 1.98
CA ILE A 520 -29.59 -0.27 1.53
C ILE A 520 -31.05 -0.71 1.37
N SER A 521 -31.89 -0.43 2.37
CA SER A 521 -33.33 -0.73 2.34
C SER A 521 -34.04 -0.01 1.19
N HIS A 522 -33.71 1.26 0.95
CA HIS A 522 -34.30 2.04 -0.14
C HIS A 522 -33.93 1.48 -1.51
N THR A 523 -32.64 1.16 -1.70
CA THR A 523 -32.08 0.56 -2.92
C THR A 523 -32.75 -0.78 -3.24
N LEU A 524 -33.15 -1.55 -2.22
CA LEU A 524 -33.85 -2.84 -2.37
C LEU A 524 -35.39 -2.74 -2.29
N GLY A 525 -35.97 -1.53 -2.32
CA GLY A 525 -37.42 -1.31 -2.28
C GLY A 525 -38.10 -1.71 -0.96
N ARG A 526 -37.37 -1.76 0.16
CA ARG A 526 -37.87 -2.12 1.49
C ARG A 526 -38.38 -0.89 2.25
N GLY A 527 -39.51 -0.34 1.77
CA GLY A 527 -40.02 0.97 2.20
C GLY A 527 -40.18 1.18 3.71
N ASP A 528 -40.75 0.21 4.43
CA ASP A 528 -40.95 0.31 5.89
C ASP A 528 -39.62 0.39 6.66
N ASP A 529 -38.65 -0.45 6.28
CA ASP A 529 -37.30 -0.43 6.85
C ASP A 529 -36.55 0.87 6.48
N THR A 530 -36.69 1.38 5.25
CA THR A 530 -36.17 2.70 4.86
C THR A 530 -36.65 3.80 5.80
N VAL A 531 -37.98 3.91 5.97
CA VAL A 531 -38.59 4.97 6.80
C VAL A 531 -38.17 4.83 8.26
N LYS A 532 -38.18 3.60 8.80
CA LYS A 532 -37.74 3.30 10.16
C LYS A 532 -36.30 3.76 10.41
N TYR A 533 -35.36 3.31 9.58
CA TYR A 533 -33.93 3.59 9.79
C TYR A 533 -33.56 5.04 9.47
N GLN A 534 -34.20 5.65 8.45
CA GLN A 534 -34.00 7.08 8.13
C GLN A 534 -34.47 7.99 9.28
N ASN A 535 -35.67 7.74 9.82
CA ASN A 535 -36.18 8.51 10.96
C ASN A 535 -35.30 8.34 12.21
N GLN A 536 -34.86 7.11 12.51
CA GLN A 536 -34.03 6.86 13.68
C GLN A 536 -32.67 7.58 13.60
N ALA A 537 -32.00 7.53 12.45
CA ALA A 537 -30.75 8.25 12.23
C ALA A 537 -30.94 9.78 12.29
N ALA A 538 -32.01 10.31 11.70
CA ALA A 538 -32.32 11.74 11.72
C ALA A 538 -32.68 12.28 13.12
N THR A 539 -33.30 11.46 13.98
CA THR A 539 -33.52 11.80 15.39
C THR A 539 -32.23 11.75 16.19
N TRP A 540 -31.45 10.67 16.06
CA TRP A 540 -30.21 10.51 16.83
C TRP A 540 -29.14 11.53 16.47
N ILE A 541 -28.96 11.91 15.20
CA ILE A 541 -27.89 12.87 14.86
C ILE A 541 -28.13 14.25 15.50
N LYS A 542 -29.39 14.68 15.63
CA LYS A 542 -29.73 15.94 16.32
C LYS A 542 -29.40 15.88 17.82
N GLN A 543 -29.63 14.72 18.44
CA GLN A 543 -29.29 14.49 19.85
C GLN A 543 -27.77 14.35 20.05
N TRP A 544 -27.09 13.75 19.08
CA TRP A 544 -25.63 13.65 19.03
C TRP A 544 -24.99 15.03 18.92
N GLU A 545 -25.39 15.88 17.96
CA GLU A 545 -24.85 17.24 17.81
C GLU A 545 -25.03 18.06 19.09
N GLN A 546 -26.18 17.96 19.76
CA GLN A 546 -26.46 18.63 21.04
C GLN A 546 -25.60 18.14 22.21
N SER A 547 -25.17 16.88 22.21
CA SER A 547 -24.43 16.25 23.31
C SER A 547 -22.91 16.25 23.09
N ALA A 548 -22.50 16.26 21.82
CA ALA A 548 -21.11 16.15 21.37
C ALA A 548 -20.44 17.51 21.13
N ASN A 549 -21.17 18.52 20.64
CA ASN A 549 -20.59 19.83 20.35
C ASN A 549 -20.64 20.73 21.60
N VAL A 550 -19.50 20.93 22.25
CA VAL A 550 -19.34 21.76 23.44
C VAL A 550 -18.30 22.84 23.17
N ASN A 551 -18.61 24.10 23.49
CA ASN A 551 -17.70 25.25 23.33
C ASN A 551 -17.10 25.45 21.92
N GLY A 552 -17.71 24.88 20.88
CA GLY A 552 -17.25 24.98 19.50
C GLY A 552 -16.32 23.86 19.04
N HIS A 553 -16.23 22.75 19.77
CA HIS A 553 -15.56 21.53 19.32
C HIS A 553 -16.29 20.25 19.75
N LEU A 554 -15.92 19.10 19.17
CA LEU A 554 -16.49 17.80 19.51
C LEU A 554 -15.73 17.18 20.68
N VAL A 555 -16.43 16.89 21.78
CA VAL A 555 -15.85 16.23 22.96
C VAL A 555 -15.57 14.75 22.68
N SER A 556 -14.64 14.14 23.43
CA SER A 556 -14.36 12.69 23.35
C SER A 556 -15.59 11.86 23.77
N SER A 557 -16.21 12.28 24.88
CA SER A 557 -17.42 11.70 25.43
C SER A 557 -18.39 12.77 25.94
N TYR A 558 -19.70 12.54 25.82
CA TYR A 558 -20.70 13.53 26.22
C TYR A 558 -20.55 13.93 27.70
N ASN A 559 -20.89 15.19 28.00
CA ASN A 559 -20.72 15.82 29.31
C ASN A 559 -19.26 16.01 29.77
N SER A 560 -18.26 15.51 29.02
CA SER A 560 -16.83 15.75 29.29
C SER A 560 -16.34 17.01 28.56
N GLY A 561 -16.85 18.17 28.97
CA GLY A 561 -16.68 19.46 28.25
C GLY A 561 -15.25 20.01 28.12
N GLY A 562 -14.27 19.43 28.83
CA GLY A 562 -12.84 19.72 28.68
C GLY A 562 -12.08 18.74 27.77
N SER A 563 -12.73 17.64 27.36
CA SER A 563 -12.14 16.63 26.47
C SER A 563 -12.33 16.99 24.99
N TRP A 564 -11.60 16.29 24.13
CA TRP A 564 -11.80 16.27 22.69
C TRP A 564 -11.28 14.96 22.11
N GLY A 565 -11.82 14.55 20.96
CA GLY A 565 -11.37 13.36 20.23
C GLY A 565 -11.25 13.63 18.74
N MET A 566 -10.44 12.84 18.05
CA MET A 566 -10.33 12.86 16.59
C MET A 566 -11.52 12.12 16.00
N ILE A 567 -12.58 12.85 15.63
CA ILE A 567 -13.85 12.27 15.18
C ILE A 567 -13.78 11.83 13.70
N TYR A 568 -12.90 10.87 13.40
CA TYR A 568 -12.62 10.39 12.05
C TYR A 568 -13.85 9.77 11.36
N ASN A 569 -14.90 9.37 12.09
CA ASN A 569 -16.13 8.84 11.48
C ASN A 569 -16.96 9.89 10.74
N LEU A 570 -16.66 11.19 10.89
CA LEU A 570 -17.11 12.24 9.98
C LEU A 570 -16.73 11.94 8.50
N PHE A 571 -15.67 11.15 8.27
CA PHE A 571 -15.27 10.70 6.94
C PHE A 571 -16.38 9.90 6.24
N ALA A 572 -17.06 9.00 6.95
CA ALA A 572 -18.09 8.16 6.36
C ALA A 572 -19.32 8.98 5.94
N ASP A 573 -19.78 9.92 6.77
CA ASP A 573 -20.89 10.83 6.43
C ASP A 573 -20.56 11.68 5.19
N LYS A 574 -19.34 12.25 5.14
CA LYS A 574 -18.88 13.09 4.03
C LYS A 574 -18.66 12.29 2.73
N LEU A 575 -17.97 11.16 2.79
CA LEU A 575 -17.72 10.26 1.64
C LEU A 575 -19.04 9.75 1.05
N LEU A 576 -19.98 9.35 1.91
CA LEU A 576 -21.30 8.86 1.50
C LEU A 576 -22.28 10.00 1.22
N GLY A 577 -21.86 11.26 1.31
CA GLY A 577 -22.69 12.44 1.05
C GLY A 577 -24.06 12.36 1.75
N MET A 578 -24.09 11.80 2.95
CA MET A 578 -25.33 11.56 3.70
C MET A 578 -25.86 12.85 4.31
N ASN A 579 -24.96 13.82 4.57
CA ASN A 579 -25.25 15.13 5.15
C ASN A 579 -26.03 15.02 6.46
N LEU A 580 -25.69 14.03 7.30
CA LEU A 580 -26.22 13.90 8.64
C LEU A 580 -25.68 15.01 9.54
N VAL A 581 -24.37 15.26 9.45
CA VAL A 581 -23.69 16.27 10.27
C VAL A 581 -23.70 17.62 9.55
N SER A 582 -24.09 18.66 10.28
CA SER A 582 -24.13 20.03 9.77
C SER A 582 -22.74 20.54 9.37
N ARG A 583 -22.66 21.39 8.33
CA ARG A 583 -21.39 21.95 7.83
C ARG A 583 -20.65 22.73 8.91
N GLU A 584 -21.42 23.37 9.78
CA GLU A 584 -20.98 24.17 10.92
C GLU A 584 -20.07 23.36 11.87
N ILE A 585 -20.32 22.05 12.03
CA ILE A 585 -19.47 21.14 12.82
C ILE A 585 -18.12 20.92 12.15
N TYR A 586 -18.09 20.67 10.83
CA TYR A 586 -16.83 20.53 10.08
C TYR A 586 -16.00 21.81 10.14
N ASP A 587 -16.62 22.97 9.89
CA ASP A 587 -15.95 24.28 9.95
C ASP A 587 -15.49 24.62 11.39
N ALA A 588 -16.15 24.09 12.41
CA ALA A 588 -15.72 24.20 13.81
C ALA A 588 -14.53 23.28 14.14
N GLN A 589 -14.57 22.02 13.69
CA GLN A 589 -13.44 21.08 13.83
C GLN A 589 -12.18 21.59 13.12
N ASP A 590 -12.31 22.18 11.93
CA ASP A 590 -11.18 22.79 11.22
C ASP A 590 -10.50 23.91 12.02
N ARG A 591 -11.29 24.77 12.69
CA ARG A 591 -10.75 25.81 13.57
C ARG A 591 -10.09 25.20 14.81
N PHE A 592 -10.73 24.20 15.41
CA PHE A 592 -10.25 23.54 16.62
C PHE A 592 -8.92 22.78 16.39
N TYR A 593 -8.86 21.89 15.39
CA TYR A 593 -7.64 21.16 15.06
C TYR A 593 -6.49 22.09 14.65
N ASN A 594 -6.76 23.17 13.91
CA ASN A 594 -5.75 24.21 13.64
C ASN A 594 -5.18 24.85 14.91
N SER A 595 -6.02 25.08 15.93
CA SER A 595 -5.56 25.64 17.22
C SER A 595 -4.71 24.63 18.02
N LEU A 596 -5.05 23.33 17.94
CA LEU A 596 -4.29 22.27 18.61
C LEU A 596 -2.92 22.01 17.96
N VAL A 597 -2.79 22.04 16.63
CA VAL A 597 -1.47 21.80 15.99
C VAL A 597 -0.44 22.86 16.39
N GLN A 598 -0.89 24.06 16.75
CA GLN A 598 -0.02 25.14 17.26
C GLN A 598 0.53 24.87 18.67
N SER A 599 0.05 23.84 19.40
CA SER A 599 0.44 23.58 20.79
C SER A 599 1.72 22.74 20.97
N GLY A 600 2.38 22.31 19.88
CA GLY A 600 3.78 21.86 19.93
C GLY A 600 4.08 20.36 19.71
N ASN A 601 3.12 19.54 19.28
CA ASN A 601 3.41 18.13 18.93
C ASN A 601 4.05 18.00 17.54
N LYS A 602 5.31 17.53 17.47
CA LYS A 602 6.07 17.38 16.21
C LYS A 602 5.41 16.43 15.22
N PHE A 603 4.81 15.33 15.71
CA PHE A 603 4.29 14.24 14.89
C PHE A 603 2.76 14.26 14.71
N GLY A 604 2.14 15.43 14.92
CA GLY A 604 0.70 15.63 14.77
C GLY A 604 -0.09 15.49 16.06
N LEU A 605 -1.41 15.37 15.94
CA LEU A 605 -2.32 15.36 17.09
C LEU A 605 -2.52 13.93 17.63
N PRO A 606 -2.73 13.77 18.96
CA PRO A 606 -3.21 12.50 19.48
C PRO A 606 -4.64 12.22 18.98
N PHE A 607 -5.04 10.95 18.92
CA PHE A 607 -6.40 10.58 18.53
C PHE A 607 -7.45 10.94 19.59
N ASP A 608 -7.04 11.12 20.85
CA ASP A 608 -7.90 11.55 21.95
C ASP A 608 -7.11 12.42 22.95
N SER A 609 -7.80 13.38 23.56
CA SER A 609 -7.25 14.29 24.58
C SER A 609 -6.66 13.61 25.83
N SER A 610 -6.97 12.34 26.08
CA SER A 610 -6.48 11.55 27.21
C SER A 610 -5.15 10.83 26.95
N VAL A 611 -4.61 10.88 25.74
CA VAL A 611 -3.38 10.17 25.33
C VAL A 611 -2.40 11.05 24.55
N ASN A 612 -1.13 10.65 24.48
CA ASN A 612 -0.10 11.26 23.61
C ASN A 612 0.18 10.38 22.36
N VAL A 613 -0.85 9.73 21.83
CA VAL A 613 -0.72 8.73 20.76
C VAL A 613 -1.42 9.21 19.50
N ALA A 614 -0.65 9.40 18.43
CA ALA A 614 -1.16 9.66 17.09
C ALA A 614 -1.45 8.34 16.38
N LYS A 615 -2.46 8.38 15.50
CA LYS A 615 -2.77 7.31 14.56
C LYS A 615 -2.81 7.88 13.15
N SER A 616 -1.89 7.45 12.27
CA SER A 616 -1.76 8.00 10.92
C SER A 616 -3.08 7.86 10.16
N HIS A 617 -3.61 6.63 10.14
CA HIS A 617 -4.84 6.27 9.45
C HIS A 617 -6.03 7.15 9.84
N TRP A 618 -6.30 7.32 11.13
CA TRP A 618 -7.36 8.25 11.59
C TRP A 618 -7.06 9.70 11.26
N THR A 619 -5.81 10.14 11.39
CA THR A 619 -5.39 11.50 10.98
C THR A 619 -5.65 11.74 9.49
N MET A 620 -5.40 10.74 8.62
CA MET A 620 -5.64 10.84 7.18
C MET A 620 -7.14 10.88 6.84
N LEU A 621 -7.98 10.06 7.52
CA LEU A 621 -9.43 10.14 7.37
C LEU A 621 -9.98 11.49 7.85
N THR A 622 -9.50 12.01 8.98
CA THR A 622 -9.86 13.35 9.48
C THR A 622 -9.39 14.45 8.53
N ALA A 623 -8.19 14.38 7.97
CA ALA A 623 -7.72 15.33 6.96
C ALA A 623 -8.61 15.33 5.71
N ALA A 624 -9.17 14.18 5.31
CA ALA A 624 -10.16 14.10 4.23
C ALA A 624 -11.52 14.75 4.55
N THR A 625 -11.84 14.94 5.85
CA THR A 625 -13.06 15.66 6.28
C THR A 625 -12.92 17.17 6.31
N ALA A 626 -11.71 17.72 6.31
CA ALA A 626 -11.49 19.15 6.42
C ALA A 626 -12.10 19.94 5.24
N ASN A 627 -12.60 21.14 5.52
CA ASN A 627 -13.01 22.14 4.52
C ASN A 627 -11.91 23.20 4.34
N ALA A 628 -11.19 23.54 5.42
CA ALA A 628 -10.07 24.45 5.42
C ALA A 628 -8.77 23.73 5.00
N VAL A 629 -8.15 24.21 3.92
CA VAL A 629 -6.85 23.74 3.44
C VAL A 629 -5.78 23.80 4.54
N SER A 630 -5.79 24.82 5.40
CA SER A 630 -4.87 24.93 6.53
C SER A 630 -5.03 23.81 7.58
N ALA A 631 -6.26 23.37 7.85
CA ALA A 631 -6.52 22.26 8.78
C ALA A 631 -6.01 20.94 8.18
N ARG A 632 -6.43 20.65 6.94
CA ARG A 632 -5.98 19.50 6.15
C ARG A 632 -4.46 19.39 6.14
N ASP A 633 -3.77 20.44 5.67
CA ASP A 633 -2.32 20.41 5.45
C ASP A 633 -1.55 20.35 6.78
N SER A 634 -2.11 20.84 7.88
CA SER A 634 -1.50 20.74 9.20
C SER A 634 -1.62 19.34 9.80
N LEU A 635 -2.74 18.64 9.57
CA LEU A 635 -2.88 17.23 9.93
C LEU A 635 -1.94 16.35 9.08
N LEU A 636 -1.92 16.56 7.76
CA LEU A 636 -1.03 15.84 6.83
C LEU A 636 0.45 16.01 7.21
N ARG A 637 0.88 17.22 7.57
CA ARG A 637 2.27 17.52 7.96
C ARG A 637 2.74 16.71 9.17
N GLY A 638 1.87 16.48 10.16
CA GLY A 638 2.20 15.64 11.32
C GLY A 638 2.45 14.18 10.95
N VAL A 639 1.63 13.64 10.04
CA VAL A 639 1.80 12.28 9.50
C VAL A 639 3.05 12.18 8.63
N TYR A 640 3.28 13.16 7.74
CA TYR A 640 4.48 13.24 6.92
C TYR A 640 5.76 13.32 7.76
N ALA A 641 5.75 14.12 8.83
CA ALA A 641 6.87 14.23 9.77
C ALA A 641 7.24 12.89 10.43
N LYS A 642 6.30 11.95 10.63
CA LYS A 642 6.60 10.58 11.07
C LYS A 642 7.05 9.68 9.92
N ALA A 643 6.49 9.84 8.72
CA ALA A 643 6.88 9.05 7.55
C ALA A 643 8.37 9.23 7.19
N VAL A 644 8.90 10.46 7.29
CA VAL A 644 10.33 10.78 7.02
C VAL A 644 11.23 10.74 8.26
N ASP A 645 10.76 10.20 9.38
CA ASP A 645 11.52 10.14 10.62
C ASP A 645 12.47 8.93 10.65
N ILE A 646 13.68 9.14 10.12
CA ILE A 646 14.73 8.12 10.02
C ILE A 646 15.41 7.75 11.35
N SER A 647 14.90 8.23 12.50
CA SER A 647 15.47 7.93 13.83
C SER A 647 15.34 6.45 14.25
N GLN A 648 14.36 5.74 13.68
CA GLN A 648 14.10 4.32 13.92
C GLN A 648 13.86 3.64 12.56
N PHE A 649 14.63 2.59 12.23
CA PHE A 649 14.33 1.78 11.04
C PHE A 649 13.05 0.98 11.30
N THR A 650 11.97 1.39 10.63
CA THR A 650 10.62 0.90 10.92
C THR A 650 9.72 1.12 9.69
N PRO A 651 9.08 0.07 9.12
CA PRO A 651 8.02 0.22 8.11
C PRO A 651 6.87 1.09 8.63
N PHE A 652 6.39 2.01 7.79
CA PHE A 652 5.57 3.16 8.20
C PHE A 652 4.45 2.80 9.20
N PRO A 653 4.59 3.17 10.50
CA PRO A 653 3.72 2.67 11.56
C PRO A 653 2.34 3.33 11.53
N SER A 654 1.30 2.56 11.87
CA SER A 654 -0.07 3.09 11.96
C SER A 654 -0.31 3.88 13.24
N THR A 655 0.48 3.63 14.30
CA THR A 655 0.31 4.17 15.66
C THR A 655 1.66 4.53 16.28
N TYR A 656 1.80 5.75 16.79
CA TYR A 656 3.08 6.28 17.31
C TYR A 656 2.87 7.41 18.33
N ASN A 657 3.88 7.72 19.14
CA ASN A 657 3.86 8.82 20.11
C ASN A 657 3.95 10.20 19.41
N THR A 658 3.15 11.18 19.84
CA THR A 658 3.07 12.52 19.22
C THR A 658 4.29 13.41 19.47
N GLN A 659 5.07 13.12 20.52
CA GLN A 659 6.15 13.98 20.99
C GLN A 659 7.51 13.57 20.39
N ASP A 660 7.91 12.32 20.59
CA ASP A 660 9.20 11.76 20.17
C ASP A 660 9.13 10.95 18.86
N GLY A 661 7.93 10.52 18.45
CA GLY A 661 7.71 9.75 17.24
C GLY A 661 7.91 8.25 17.42
N GLU A 662 8.09 7.75 18.65
CA GLU A 662 8.29 6.32 18.92
C GLU A 662 7.16 5.48 18.28
N ALA A 663 7.55 4.50 17.47
CA ALA A 663 6.60 3.64 16.77
C ALA A 663 6.04 2.57 17.73
N LEU A 664 4.75 2.65 18.05
CA LEU A 664 4.11 1.82 19.07
C LEU A 664 3.56 0.50 18.49
N THR A 665 2.82 0.57 17.39
CA THR A 665 2.28 -0.58 16.66
C THR A 665 2.00 -0.24 15.19
N GLY A 666 1.69 -1.26 14.40
CA GLY A 666 1.18 -1.12 13.03
C GLY A 666 2.26 -0.96 11.98
N TRP A 667 3.45 -1.48 12.25
CA TRP A 667 4.55 -1.60 11.29
C TRP A 667 4.10 -2.41 10.07
N ALA A 668 4.21 -1.83 8.87
CA ALA A 668 3.69 -2.42 7.63
C ALA A 668 2.16 -2.71 7.63
N SER A 669 1.38 -2.10 8.53
CA SER A 669 -0.08 -2.33 8.63
C SER A 669 -0.86 -1.86 7.39
N PRO A 670 -1.83 -2.64 6.88
CA PRO A 670 -2.69 -2.23 5.78
C PRO A 670 -3.62 -1.06 6.11
N ALA A 671 -3.77 -0.68 7.39
CA ALA A 671 -4.55 0.49 7.82
C ALA A 671 -4.09 1.81 7.15
N GLN A 672 -2.85 1.88 6.64
CA GLN A 672 -2.36 3.02 5.86
C GLN A 672 -3.14 3.25 4.54
N GLY A 673 -4.02 2.33 4.12
CA GLY A 673 -4.96 2.58 3.01
C GLY A 673 -5.85 3.81 3.23
N ALA A 674 -6.01 4.24 4.48
CA ALA A 674 -6.61 5.53 4.86
C ALA A 674 -5.91 6.74 4.20
N ALA A 675 -4.63 6.62 3.80
CA ALA A 675 -3.93 7.65 3.05
C ALA A 675 -4.65 8.02 1.74
N PHE A 676 -5.39 7.09 1.12
CA PHE A 676 -6.22 7.35 -0.06
C PHE A 676 -7.53 8.11 0.27
N GLY A 677 -7.79 8.48 1.54
CA GLY A 677 -9.02 9.15 1.97
C GLY A 677 -9.38 10.40 1.15
N LEU A 678 -8.42 11.31 0.92
CA LEU A 678 -8.64 12.51 0.10
C LEU A 678 -8.89 12.18 -1.39
N LEU A 679 -8.21 11.18 -1.94
CA LEU A 679 -8.46 10.70 -3.31
C LEU A 679 -9.84 10.02 -3.44
N ALA A 680 -10.27 9.28 -2.42
CA ALA A 680 -11.56 8.59 -2.40
C ALA A 680 -12.76 9.56 -2.41
N MET A 681 -12.59 10.78 -1.89
CA MET A 681 -13.60 11.85 -2.00
C MET A 681 -13.89 12.27 -3.45
N GLY A 682 -12.99 11.97 -4.40
CA GLY A 682 -13.18 12.23 -5.83
C GLY A 682 -13.98 11.15 -6.59
N ILE A 683 -14.28 10.01 -5.95
CA ILE A 683 -14.94 8.88 -6.61
C ILE A 683 -16.41 9.21 -6.88
N LYS A 684 -16.85 9.01 -8.13
CA LYS A 684 -18.24 9.19 -8.53
C LYS A 684 -19.08 7.97 -8.15
N SER A 685 -20.25 8.20 -7.55
CA SER A 685 -21.24 7.14 -7.36
C SER A 685 -21.68 6.57 -8.71
N ARG A 686 -21.90 5.25 -8.75
CA ARG A 686 -22.41 4.53 -9.93
C ARG A 686 -23.90 4.20 -9.84
N LEU A 687 -24.49 4.23 -8.65
CA LEU A 687 -25.94 4.10 -8.48
C LEU A 687 -26.61 5.46 -8.72
N VAL A 688 -27.52 5.49 -9.70
CA VAL A 688 -28.21 6.71 -10.15
C VAL A 688 -29.45 6.98 -9.28
N GLY A 689 -29.73 8.26 -8.99
CA GLY A 689 -30.92 8.70 -8.25
C GLY A 689 -30.76 8.83 -6.73
N LEU A 690 -29.70 8.24 -6.15
CA LEU A 690 -29.40 8.27 -4.70
C LEU A 690 -28.62 9.54 -4.27
N SER A 691 -28.87 10.66 -4.95
CA SER A 691 -28.34 11.97 -4.53
C SER A 691 -29.13 12.45 -3.31
N GLY A 692 -28.46 12.53 -2.15
CA GLY A 692 -29.10 12.80 -0.86
C GLY A 692 -30.04 14.01 -0.87
N ASN A 693 -31.35 13.74 -0.91
CA ASN A 693 -32.38 14.76 -0.80
C ASN A 693 -33.71 14.11 -0.39
N THR A 694 -34.15 14.28 0.86
CA THR A 694 -35.59 14.29 1.21
C THR A 694 -35.84 14.90 2.58
N ILE A 695 -36.52 16.05 2.56
CA ILE A 695 -37.40 16.61 3.61
C ILE A 695 -36.73 17.21 4.87
N PHE A 696 -36.61 18.54 4.87
CA PHE A 696 -37.05 19.37 5.99
C PHE A 696 -37.96 20.51 5.49
N GLY A 697 -38.73 21.11 6.41
CA GLY A 697 -39.94 21.89 6.11
C GLY A 697 -39.77 23.15 5.26
N SER A 698 -40.89 23.61 4.71
CA SER A 698 -40.95 24.75 3.79
C SER A 698 -40.67 26.10 4.44
N GLU A 699 -39.63 26.79 4.00
CA GLU A 699 -39.64 28.26 3.92
C GLU A 699 -39.67 28.68 2.44
N LYS A 700 -40.63 29.53 2.09
CA LYS A 700 -40.72 30.11 0.74
C LYS A 700 -39.59 31.11 0.53
N LYS A 701 -38.62 30.80 -0.32
CA LYS A 701 -37.75 31.82 -0.94
C LYS A 701 -37.85 31.80 -2.46
N SER A 702 -38.00 33.01 -2.98
CA SER A 702 -38.28 33.38 -4.37
C SER A 702 -37.46 32.62 -5.41
N ILE A 703 -38.14 32.11 -6.44
CA ILE A 703 -37.49 31.74 -7.70
C ILE A 703 -37.00 33.04 -8.36
N GLY A 704 -35.71 33.14 -8.62
CA GLY A 704 -35.10 34.32 -9.23
C GLY A 704 -33.69 34.06 -9.77
N ALA A 705 -33.57 34.00 -11.09
CA ALA A 705 -32.33 34.06 -11.87
C ALA A 705 -31.23 33.01 -11.58
N GLN A 706 -31.39 31.81 -12.14
CA GLN A 706 -30.29 31.19 -12.88
C GLN A 706 -30.44 31.55 -14.37
N VAL A 707 -29.45 32.21 -14.96
CA VAL A 707 -28.85 31.96 -16.30
C VAL A 707 -27.78 33.03 -16.50
N GLY A 708 -26.53 32.62 -16.77
CA GLY A 708 -25.51 33.49 -17.37
C GLY A 708 -24.19 33.60 -16.60
N ILE A 709 -23.10 33.45 -17.37
CA ILE A 709 -21.67 33.55 -17.03
C ILE A 709 -21.04 32.23 -16.58
N GLY A 710 -20.31 31.59 -17.51
CA GLY A 710 -19.58 30.33 -17.26
C GLY A 710 -19.12 29.56 -18.50
N VAL A 711 -19.67 29.82 -19.70
CA VAL A 711 -19.31 29.07 -20.95
C VAL A 711 -18.82 29.99 -22.09
N GLY A 712 -18.92 31.32 -21.93
CA GLY A 712 -18.65 32.28 -23.01
C GLY A 712 -17.19 32.44 -23.46
N VAL A 713 -16.21 32.08 -22.62
CA VAL A 713 -14.79 32.40 -22.90
C VAL A 713 -14.09 31.31 -23.72
N GLY A 714 -14.33 30.02 -23.42
CA GLY A 714 -13.66 28.92 -24.14
C GLY A 714 -14.09 28.79 -25.61
N VAL A 715 -15.39 28.94 -25.89
CA VAL A 715 -15.93 28.78 -27.25
C VAL A 715 -15.53 29.94 -28.16
N ALA A 716 -15.53 31.18 -27.66
CA ALA A 716 -15.07 32.34 -28.41
C ALA A 716 -13.60 32.23 -28.83
N SER A 717 -12.72 31.75 -27.93
CA SER A 717 -11.31 31.52 -28.23
C SER A 717 -11.10 30.47 -29.31
N LEU A 718 -11.81 29.33 -29.26
CA LEU A 718 -11.73 28.28 -30.28
C LEU A 718 -12.27 28.74 -31.63
N VAL A 719 -13.36 29.52 -31.66
CA VAL A 719 -13.90 30.11 -32.90
C VAL A 719 -12.92 31.13 -33.51
N LEU A 720 -12.24 31.95 -32.70
CA LEU A 720 -11.23 32.90 -33.19
C LEU A 720 -9.97 32.19 -33.72
N ILE A 721 -9.53 31.10 -33.10
CA ILE A 721 -8.42 30.26 -33.60
C ILE A 721 -8.83 29.58 -34.93
N ALA A 722 -10.05 29.04 -35.02
CA ALA A 722 -10.57 28.46 -36.25
C ALA A 722 -10.72 29.51 -37.38
N LEU A 723 -11.19 30.72 -37.09
CA LEU A 723 -11.22 31.82 -38.05
C LEU A 723 -9.80 32.24 -38.47
N GLY A 724 -8.86 32.33 -37.53
CA GLY A 724 -7.45 32.61 -37.82
C GLY A 724 -6.85 31.58 -38.79
N PHE A 725 -7.09 30.28 -38.55
CA PHE A 725 -6.66 29.20 -39.42
C PHE A 725 -7.35 29.22 -40.79
N LEU A 726 -8.66 29.52 -40.85
CA LEU A 726 -9.40 29.65 -42.11
C LEU A 726 -8.97 30.87 -42.93
N LEU A 727 -8.66 32.00 -42.29
CA LEU A 727 -8.14 33.21 -42.95
C LEU A 727 -6.69 33.01 -43.41
N TRP A 728 -5.86 32.30 -42.64
CA TRP A 728 -4.52 31.89 -43.05
C TRP A 728 -4.55 30.93 -44.25
N ARG A 729 -5.44 29.92 -44.21
CA ARG A 729 -5.68 28.99 -45.33
C ARG A 729 -6.24 29.70 -46.56
N ARG A 730 -7.14 30.68 -46.41
CA ARG A 730 -7.61 31.54 -47.52
C ARG A 730 -6.48 32.39 -48.11
N ARG A 731 -5.63 33.01 -47.28
CA ARG A 731 -4.45 33.75 -47.77
C ARG A 731 -3.46 32.85 -48.52
N LYS A 732 -3.24 31.62 -48.06
CA LYS A 732 -2.31 30.67 -48.70
C LYS A 732 -2.84 30.07 -50.01
N ASN A 733 -4.16 30.05 -50.21
CA ASN A 733 -4.80 29.52 -51.43
C ASN A 733 -5.08 30.58 -52.52
N HIS A 734 -4.76 31.85 -52.31
CA HIS A 734 -4.96 32.90 -53.32
C HIS A 734 -3.79 33.08 -54.32
N THR A 735 -2.70 32.30 -54.21
CA THR A 735 -1.55 32.35 -55.13
C THR A 735 -1.58 31.34 -56.28
N HIS A 736 -2.55 30.42 -56.33
CA HIS A 736 -2.74 29.54 -57.49
C HIS A 736 -4.23 29.34 -57.81
N ALA A 737 -4.76 30.22 -58.66
CA ALA A 737 -6.03 30.03 -59.35
C ALA A 737 -5.84 30.32 -60.85
N ARG A 738 -5.81 29.26 -61.67
CA ARG A 738 -6.04 29.31 -63.13
C ARG A 738 -6.28 27.89 -63.65
N GLY A 739 -7.47 27.63 -64.20
CA GLY A 739 -7.75 26.42 -64.99
C GLY A 739 -9.09 25.73 -64.70
N LEU A 740 -10.15 26.17 -65.41
CA LEU A 740 -11.26 25.34 -65.94
C LEU A 740 -12.18 24.62 -64.90
N SER A 741 -13.46 24.99 -64.76
CA SER A 741 -14.59 24.67 -65.67
C SER A 741 -14.78 23.16 -65.82
N GLN A 742 -15.90 22.52 -65.45
CA GLN A 742 -17.28 22.84 -65.89
C GLN A 742 -18.36 22.06 -65.10
N LYS A 743 -19.51 22.70 -64.82
CA LYS A 743 -20.87 22.16 -64.49
C LYS A 743 -21.08 20.93 -63.57
N GLU A 744 -21.67 21.22 -62.40
CA GLU A 744 -23.02 20.80 -61.96
C GLU A 744 -23.59 19.48 -62.56
N SER A 745 -23.79 18.41 -61.78
CA SER A 745 -24.96 18.14 -60.92
C SER A 745 -26.32 18.03 -61.64
N LYS A 746 -26.96 16.84 -61.62
CA LYS A 746 -28.32 16.59 -61.06
C LYS A 746 -28.87 15.18 -61.36
N MET A 747 -29.83 14.79 -60.50
CA MET A 747 -30.77 13.65 -60.57
C MET A 747 -30.12 12.25 -60.45
N ALA A 748 -30.48 11.38 -59.49
CA ALA A 748 -31.77 11.03 -58.88
C ALA A 748 -32.64 10.08 -59.73
N THR A 749 -32.63 8.81 -59.32
CA THR A 749 -33.77 7.87 -59.25
C THR A 749 -34.47 7.47 -60.56
N PHE A 750 -34.57 6.15 -60.82
CA PHE A 750 -35.85 5.41 -61.04
C PHE A 750 -35.64 3.90 -61.36
N PHE A 751 -36.23 3.00 -60.54
CA PHE A 751 -36.86 1.70 -60.91
C PHE A 751 -36.02 0.56 -61.54
N ARG A 752 -36.34 -0.75 -61.44
CA ARG A 752 -37.05 -1.61 -60.45
C ARG A 752 -36.92 -3.09 -60.93
N PHE A 753 -37.05 -4.06 -60.01
CA PHE A 753 -37.10 -5.54 -60.25
C PHE A 753 -35.82 -6.20 -60.81
N GLY A 754 -35.43 -7.42 -60.44
CA GLY A 754 -35.95 -8.29 -59.38
C GLY A 754 -35.76 -9.80 -59.64
N ARG A 755 -34.85 -10.45 -58.90
CA ARG A 755 -34.86 -11.90 -58.58
C ARG A 755 -33.79 -12.21 -57.53
N GLY A 756 -34.17 -12.82 -56.41
CA GLY A 756 -33.25 -13.40 -55.41
C GLY A 756 -33.11 -14.91 -55.62
N PRO A 757 -32.76 -15.71 -54.58
CA PRO A 757 -32.44 -15.32 -53.20
C PRO A 757 -31.05 -15.79 -52.72
N ASN A 758 -30.56 -15.17 -51.65
CA ASN A 758 -29.86 -15.83 -50.54
C ASN A 758 -29.69 -14.79 -49.43
N ASP A 759 -30.32 -15.04 -48.28
CA ASP A 759 -30.38 -14.07 -47.20
C ASP A 759 -29.06 -13.95 -46.44
N SER A 760 -28.72 -12.71 -46.11
CA SER A 760 -27.67 -12.35 -45.17
C SER A 760 -28.31 -11.85 -43.87
N ILE A 761 -28.02 -12.52 -42.76
CA ILE A 761 -28.30 -12.08 -41.39
C ILE A 761 -26.93 -12.20 -40.68
N GLU A 762 -26.27 -11.11 -40.29
CA GLU A 762 -26.48 -10.42 -39.01
C GLU A 762 -26.46 -11.37 -37.80
N GLU A 763 -25.33 -12.04 -37.58
CA GLU A 763 -25.15 -12.86 -36.37
C GLU A 763 -24.78 -11.99 -35.15
N THR A 764 -25.69 -12.02 -34.20
CA THR A 764 -25.62 -11.43 -32.87
C THR A 764 -24.65 -12.12 -31.94
N LEU A 765 -24.24 -11.38 -30.89
CA LEU A 765 -23.72 -11.93 -29.64
C LEU A 765 -24.61 -13.06 -29.08
N ALA A 766 -24.10 -14.30 -28.99
CA ALA A 766 -24.41 -15.28 -27.94
C ALA A 766 -23.53 -16.54 -28.02
N ASP A 767 -23.40 -17.19 -26.86
CA ASP A 767 -23.13 -18.62 -26.60
C ASP A 767 -21.85 -19.33 -27.09
N ASN A 768 -21.13 -19.86 -26.11
CA ASN A 768 -20.80 -21.28 -26.08
C ASN A 768 -20.96 -21.80 -24.65
N CYS A 769 -22.15 -22.33 -24.33
CA CYS A 769 -22.33 -23.24 -23.21
C CYS A 769 -21.84 -24.63 -23.62
N ILE A 770 -21.14 -25.32 -22.72
CA ILE A 770 -20.97 -26.79 -22.78
C ILE A 770 -21.50 -27.38 -21.47
N GLU A 771 -22.33 -28.40 -21.60
CA GLU A 771 -23.10 -29.04 -20.54
C GLU A 771 -22.28 -29.91 -19.57
N PRO A 772 -22.82 -30.23 -18.37
CA PRO A 772 -22.10 -30.96 -17.33
C PRO A 772 -21.93 -32.45 -17.64
N TYR A 773 -20.75 -33.00 -17.34
CA TYR A 773 -20.48 -34.43 -17.43
C TYR A 773 -21.21 -35.21 -16.33
N THR A 774 -22.06 -36.15 -16.75
CA THR A 774 -22.79 -37.07 -15.87
C THR A 774 -21.85 -38.10 -15.22
N THR A 775 -21.96 -38.28 -13.91
CA THR A 775 -21.25 -39.34 -13.18
C THR A 775 -21.98 -40.68 -13.34
N GLN A 776 -21.45 -41.59 -14.15
CA GLN A 776 -21.97 -42.95 -14.23
C GLN A 776 -21.57 -43.78 -12.99
N LYS A 777 -22.56 -44.28 -12.25
CA LYS A 777 -22.37 -45.35 -11.27
C LYS A 777 -22.05 -46.65 -11.99
N SER A 778 -21.05 -47.39 -11.52
CA SER A 778 -21.00 -48.84 -11.65
C SER A 778 -20.84 -49.47 -10.26
N GLN A 779 -21.42 -50.65 -10.06
CA GLN A 779 -21.37 -51.45 -8.84
C GLN A 779 -21.01 -52.90 -9.18
N LEU A 780 -20.52 -53.63 -8.16
CA LEU A 780 -20.27 -55.08 -8.10
C LEU A 780 -18.97 -55.51 -8.85
N GLN A 781 -18.18 -56.48 -8.37
CA GLN A 781 -18.57 -57.68 -7.62
C GLN A 781 -17.44 -58.30 -6.73
N ASN A 782 -17.80 -58.66 -5.49
CA ASN A 782 -17.39 -59.81 -4.63
C ASN A 782 -15.95 -60.41 -4.58
N GLN A 783 -15.33 -60.31 -3.37
CA GLN A 783 -14.84 -61.40 -2.47
C GLN A 783 -13.76 -62.44 -2.92
N PRO A 784 -13.02 -63.14 -2.01
CA PRO A 784 -13.40 -63.57 -0.65
C PRO A 784 -12.39 -63.41 0.53
N SER A 785 -12.86 -63.91 1.68
CA SER A 785 -12.54 -63.76 3.10
C SER A 785 -11.29 -64.44 3.72
N SER A 786 -10.65 -63.76 4.71
CA SER A 786 -10.25 -64.21 6.09
C SER A 786 -9.34 -65.48 6.29
N PRO A 787 -8.75 -65.79 7.48
CA PRO A 787 -9.17 -65.39 8.85
C PRO A 787 -8.09 -65.04 9.93
N HIS A 788 -8.59 -64.49 11.05
CA HIS A 788 -8.16 -64.63 12.45
C HIS A 788 -6.69 -64.43 12.92
N ALA A 789 -6.52 -63.47 13.84
CA ALA A 789 -6.02 -63.74 15.19
C ALA A 789 -6.59 -62.74 16.21
N SER A 790 -6.86 -63.16 17.45
CA SER A 790 -7.42 -62.32 18.53
C SER A 790 -6.73 -62.58 19.87
N ARG A 791 -6.90 -61.65 20.83
CA ARG A 791 -6.33 -61.60 22.21
C ARG A 791 -4.94 -60.91 22.28
N LYS A 792 -4.55 -60.24 23.38
CA LYS A 792 -5.11 -60.17 24.74
C LYS A 792 -4.72 -58.85 25.45
N ARG A 793 -5.48 -58.44 26.49
CA ARG A 793 -5.07 -57.39 27.45
C ARG A 793 -3.88 -57.83 28.29
N TYR A 794 -2.97 -56.91 28.64
CA TYR A 794 -2.33 -56.91 29.96
C TYR A 794 -1.87 -55.50 30.40
N ARG A 795 -1.96 -55.22 31.70
CA ARG A 795 -1.46 -54.02 32.41
C ARG A 795 -0.06 -54.32 32.98
N PRO A 796 0.69 -53.31 33.44
CA PRO A 796 0.96 -53.33 34.88
C PRO A 796 0.67 -52.00 35.58
N ASP A 797 0.25 -52.09 36.84
CA ASP A 797 0.07 -50.97 37.77
C ASP A 797 1.36 -50.63 38.52
N ARG A 798 1.57 -49.33 38.83
CA ARG A 798 1.93 -48.75 40.15
C ARG A 798 2.45 -47.31 40.00
N LYS A 799 2.30 -46.37 40.95
CA LYS A 799 1.29 -46.13 42.01
C LYS A 799 1.62 -44.74 42.65
N VAL A 800 0.68 -43.78 42.66
CA VAL A 800 0.34 -42.88 43.82
C VAL A 800 1.41 -41.81 44.26
N PRO A 801 1.08 -40.64 44.88
CA PRO A 801 -0.21 -39.93 45.11
C PRO A 801 -0.27 -38.47 44.56
N ARG A 802 -1.42 -37.82 44.80
CA ARG A 802 -1.80 -36.42 44.56
C ARG A 802 -2.35 -35.82 45.88
N LYS A 803 -2.08 -34.53 46.19
CA LYS A 803 -2.82 -33.57 47.08
C LYS A 803 -2.02 -32.24 47.12
N ILE A 804 -2.56 -31.03 46.91
CA ILE A 804 -3.65 -30.25 47.58
C ILE A 804 -3.24 -29.73 48.98
N GLY A 805 -3.26 -28.41 49.18
CA GLY A 805 -3.20 -27.71 50.47
C GLY A 805 -2.80 -26.23 50.36
N GLU A 806 -3.58 -25.31 50.92
CA GLU A 806 -3.38 -23.84 50.97
C GLU A 806 -2.67 -23.37 52.28
N GLN A 807 -2.62 -22.03 52.48
CA GLN A 807 -2.27 -21.28 53.72
C GLN A 807 -0.76 -21.09 54.00
N THR A 808 -0.26 -19.98 54.54
CA THR A 808 -0.87 -18.74 55.13
C THR A 808 0.14 -17.58 55.14
N ASP A 809 -0.32 -16.34 55.35
CA ASP A 809 0.52 -15.18 55.72
C ASP A 809 1.22 -15.36 57.09
N LEU A 810 2.40 -14.74 57.28
CA LEU A 810 2.70 -13.76 58.35
C LEU A 810 4.19 -13.38 58.46
N GLU A 811 4.42 -12.22 59.10
CA GLU A 811 5.70 -11.54 59.31
C GLU A 811 6.60 -12.22 60.37
N ALA A 812 7.92 -11.98 60.31
CA ALA A 812 8.72 -11.47 61.46
C ALA A 812 10.19 -11.21 61.09
N ALA A 813 10.81 -10.22 61.73
CA ALA A 813 12.20 -9.80 61.51
C ALA A 813 13.17 -10.27 62.62
N SER A 814 14.48 -10.19 62.38
CA SER A 814 15.37 -9.19 63.06
C SER A 814 16.86 -9.59 63.19
N ASN A 815 17.68 -8.55 63.40
CA ASN A 815 19.04 -8.54 64.01
C ASN A 815 20.26 -9.00 63.16
N SER A 816 21.47 -8.45 63.29
CA SER A 816 22.02 -7.17 63.84
C SER A 816 23.56 -7.13 63.55
N ARG A 817 24.40 -6.09 63.70
CA ARG A 817 24.32 -4.66 64.13
C ARG A 817 25.65 -3.94 63.76
N ARG A 818 25.75 -2.65 64.13
CA ARG A 818 26.96 -1.80 64.32
C ARG A 818 27.44 -0.90 63.16
N ASP A 819 27.93 0.33 63.37
CA ASP A 819 27.41 1.52 64.13
C ASP A 819 28.46 2.69 64.11
N VAL A 820 28.04 3.90 63.66
CA VAL A 820 28.13 5.21 64.43
C VAL A 820 29.48 6.05 64.32
N PRO A 821 29.55 7.40 64.58
CA PRO A 821 29.53 8.48 63.54
C PRO A 821 30.48 9.74 63.77
N PRO A 822 30.07 11.05 63.98
CA PRO A 822 30.05 12.17 62.99
C PRO A 822 30.75 13.53 63.41
N ARG A 823 30.39 14.64 62.71
CA ARG A 823 30.57 16.13 62.95
C ARG A 823 31.84 16.83 62.38
N SER A 824 31.87 18.13 61.99
CA SER A 824 30.87 19.22 61.85
C SER A 824 31.40 20.54 61.19
N GLY A 825 30.51 21.35 60.54
CA GLY A 825 30.59 22.84 60.37
C GLY A 825 31.35 23.43 59.15
N GLU A 826 31.12 24.66 58.65
CA GLU A 826 30.04 25.68 58.83
C GLU A 826 30.04 26.77 57.70
N VAL A 827 28.84 27.26 57.31
CA VAL A 827 28.37 28.62 56.85
C VAL A 827 29.16 29.55 55.85
N VAL A 828 28.47 30.07 54.81
CA VAL A 828 28.33 31.52 54.35
C VAL A 828 27.93 31.65 52.84
N PRO A 829 26.91 32.46 52.46
CA PRO A 829 26.65 32.99 51.09
C PRO A 829 26.63 34.56 51.05
N PRO A 830 26.30 35.32 49.96
CA PRO A 830 26.00 35.00 48.54
C PRO A 830 26.77 35.91 47.50
N SER A 831 26.25 36.00 46.25
CA SER A 831 26.60 36.92 45.11
C SER A 831 27.69 36.41 44.14
N SER A 832 27.72 36.72 42.83
CA SER A 832 26.77 37.39 41.91
C SER A 832 26.96 36.92 40.45
N SER A 833 26.10 37.37 39.53
CA SER A 833 26.00 36.91 38.12
C SER A 833 26.99 37.55 37.13
N ALA A 834 27.72 36.73 36.36
CA ALA A 834 28.25 37.09 35.03
C ALA A 834 28.51 35.83 34.18
N GLY A 835 27.87 35.70 33.01
CA GLY A 835 28.13 34.57 32.09
C GLY A 835 27.10 34.35 30.97
N ALA A 836 25.82 34.68 31.22
CA ALA A 836 24.71 34.36 30.31
C ALA A 836 24.48 35.38 29.15
N ARG A 837 25.50 36.13 28.71
CA ARG A 837 25.37 37.14 27.63
C ARG A 837 26.23 36.91 26.38
N SER A 838 27.08 35.88 26.35
CA SER A 838 27.95 35.61 25.18
C SER A 838 27.32 34.71 24.11
N ALA A 839 26.31 33.90 24.45
CA ALA A 839 25.75 32.90 23.53
C ALA A 839 24.70 33.48 22.54
N TYR A 840 24.05 34.59 22.87
CA TYR A 840 22.96 35.16 22.06
C TYR A 840 23.43 36.10 20.93
N SER A 841 24.66 36.63 20.99
CA SER A 841 25.21 37.51 19.94
C SER A 841 25.65 36.75 18.69
N ASN A 842 26.18 35.53 18.86
CA ASN A 842 26.69 34.76 17.72
C ASN A 842 25.55 34.21 16.87
N PHE A 843 24.47 33.72 17.50
CA PHE A 843 23.29 33.22 16.78
C PHE A 843 22.57 34.31 15.97
N THR A 844 22.57 35.56 16.44
CA THR A 844 22.01 36.69 15.67
C THR A 844 22.94 37.17 14.55
N HIS A 845 24.26 36.96 14.67
CA HIS A 845 25.19 37.24 13.58
C HIS A 845 25.10 36.21 12.44
N ASP A 846 24.91 34.92 12.75
CA ASP A 846 24.74 33.87 11.74
C ASP A 846 23.40 33.95 11.01
N VAL A 847 22.30 34.27 11.70
CA VAL A 847 21.00 34.47 11.04
C VAL A 847 21.01 35.68 10.10
N SER A 848 21.79 36.72 10.41
CA SER A 848 21.94 37.89 9.53
C SER A 848 22.89 37.64 8.36
N SER A 849 23.93 36.82 8.52
CA SER A 849 24.80 36.39 7.41
C SER A 849 24.03 35.52 6.40
N LEU A 850 23.25 34.54 6.88
CA LEU A 850 22.35 33.70 6.09
C LEU A 850 21.30 34.53 5.32
N ARG A 851 20.66 35.50 5.98
CA ARG A 851 19.67 36.37 5.32
C ARG A 851 20.29 37.21 4.20
N ASN A 852 21.52 37.71 4.39
CA ASN A 852 22.26 38.44 3.36
C ASN A 852 22.68 37.52 2.19
N ALA A 853 23.09 36.27 2.47
CA ALA A 853 23.41 35.29 1.44
C ALA A 853 22.17 34.94 0.59
N VAL A 854 21.00 34.74 1.20
CA VAL A 854 19.74 34.47 0.50
C VAL A 854 19.30 35.65 -0.37
N GLU A 855 19.41 36.90 0.11
CA GLU A 855 19.09 38.09 -0.69
C GLU A 855 20.15 38.38 -1.78
N HIS A 856 21.38 37.88 -1.65
CA HIS A 856 22.36 37.88 -2.74
C HIS A 856 21.98 36.85 -3.82
N LEU A 857 21.58 35.64 -3.41
CA LEU A 857 21.15 34.57 -4.32
C LEU A 857 19.88 34.98 -5.08
N ARG A 858 18.92 35.60 -4.39
CA ARG A 858 17.68 36.15 -4.98
C ARG A 858 17.97 37.21 -6.04
N ARG A 859 18.92 38.12 -5.80
CA ARG A 859 19.34 39.13 -6.79
C ARG A 859 20.03 38.49 -8.00
N ASN A 860 20.92 37.52 -7.79
CA ASN A 860 21.55 36.78 -8.89
C ASN A 860 20.50 36.03 -9.75
N ILE A 861 19.47 35.43 -9.14
CA ILE A 861 18.38 34.76 -9.86
C ILE A 861 17.56 35.77 -10.69
N LEU A 862 17.23 36.93 -10.14
CA LEU A 862 16.51 37.99 -10.87
C LEU A 862 17.35 38.56 -12.03
N GLU A 863 18.67 38.66 -11.87
CA GLU A 863 19.58 39.09 -12.95
C GLU A 863 19.76 38.02 -14.03
N LEU A 864 19.71 36.73 -13.69
CA LEU A 864 19.66 35.64 -14.66
C LEU A 864 18.33 35.62 -15.41
N GLN A 865 17.20 35.87 -14.73
CA GLN A 865 15.88 35.95 -15.35
C GLN A 865 15.76 37.13 -16.33
N SER A 866 16.36 38.29 -16.03
CA SER A 866 16.36 39.43 -16.97
C SER A 866 17.22 39.19 -18.21
N ARG A 867 18.27 38.35 -18.12
CA ARG A 867 19.09 37.93 -19.27
C ARG A 867 18.41 36.90 -20.19
N VAL A 868 17.36 36.21 -19.72
CA VAL A 868 16.60 35.21 -20.50
C VAL A 868 15.40 35.81 -21.25
N TYR A 869 14.93 37.01 -20.88
CA TYR A 869 13.73 37.66 -21.46
C TYR A 869 13.99 39.06 -22.06
N GLY A 870 15.20 39.30 -22.59
CA GLY A 870 15.48 40.46 -23.43
C GLY A 870 15.03 40.26 -24.89
N PRO A 871 14.51 41.30 -25.60
CA PRO A 871 14.21 41.19 -27.03
C PRO A 871 15.50 41.03 -27.85
N PRO A 872 15.49 40.22 -28.93
CA PRO A 872 16.70 39.88 -29.67
C PRO A 872 17.25 41.07 -30.51
N PRO A 873 18.59 41.17 -30.68
CA PRO A 873 19.21 42.23 -31.47
C PRO A 873 18.95 42.08 -32.97
N SER A 874 18.63 43.18 -33.63
CA SER A 874 18.42 43.24 -35.08
C SER A 874 19.74 43.31 -35.85
N TYR A 875 20.15 42.20 -36.48
CA TYR A 875 21.29 42.21 -37.40
C TYR A 875 20.90 42.79 -38.77
N ARG A 876 21.52 43.92 -39.11
CA ARG A 876 21.41 44.59 -40.40
C ARG A 876 22.46 44.03 -41.35
N THR A 877 22.07 43.35 -42.41
CA THR A 877 22.99 42.86 -43.45
C THR A 877 23.29 43.95 -44.49
N THR A 878 24.56 44.28 -44.69
CA THR A 878 25.06 45.05 -45.84
C THR A 878 26.09 44.22 -46.63
N PRO A 879 26.04 44.18 -47.98
CA PRO A 879 26.85 43.26 -48.77
C PRO A 879 28.13 43.86 -49.38
N SER A 880 29.15 43.00 -49.56
CA SER A 880 30.34 43.18 -50.43
C SER A 880 31.34 44.28 -49.99
N SER A 881 32.63 44.27 -50.39
CA SER A 881 33.36 43.48 -51.39
C SER A 881 34.89 43.52 -51.15
N ARG A 882 35.62 42.44 -51.51
CA ARG A 882 37.10 42.38 -51.74
C ARG A 882 37.96 42.67 -50.49
N THR A 883 39.18 42.12 -50.33
CA THR A 883 40.06 41.37 -51.25
C THR A 883 40.78 40.27 -50.48
#